data_AF-A0AAN0S151-F1
#
_entry.id   AF-A0AAN0S151-F1
#
_cell.length_a   1.000
_cell.length_b   1.000
_cell.length_c   1.000
_cell.angle_alpha   90.00
_cell.angle_beta   90.00
_cell.angle_gamma   90.00
#
_symmetry.space_group_name_H-M   'P 1'
#
loop_
_entity.id
_entity.type
_entity.pdbx_description
1 polymer ?
#
loop_
_entity_poly.entity_id
_entity_poly.type
_entity_poly.pdbx_seq_one_letter_code
_entity_poly.pdbx_strand_id
1 'polypeptide(L)'
;MNQSLFSKTPSVTVLDNRGLSIRNIEYHRHPDTPTTTDERITRQRYNPGGFLTRSADPRLDKAGLANFTYITDLAGNVLRAQGVDNGTTVTLNDVAGRPVVGGDNIDAAGDKSQAVIRRWQYEAATLPGRPLSVTESTAGGAARVTERFVYAGNSAAEKARNLAGACISHYDPAGLEQTDAIALTGAPLSVTRRLLKDADNPAVVADWQGQDASAWNDLLAAETLTTQNTADSTGTPLTITDAKGNVQRVTYDVAGLLSGSWLTLKGGKEQAIVKALTWSAAGQKLREEHGNGVVTTYAYEPETQRLTGIKTERPAGHVSGAKVLQDIRYEYDPVGNVLTIRNDAEETRFWRNQKVVPENTYSYDSLYQLVSATGREMASAGQQSSQLPSATVPLPTDSAAFTSYTRTYAYDNGGNLTQIRHNAAATNHRYTTDITISDRSNRGVLSTLAKNPSDVDGLFTPGGQQKQLQPGQNLTWTLRNELLKVSPVARDGGVNDSESYRYDGGSQRILKVSTQQTGNSTQTQRALYLPGLELRTTKTGSSETESLQVITVGEAGRAQVRVLHWAAGKPADIGNDGLRYSYDNLTGGSQLELDGSGNVISQEEYYPYGGTAVWAARSQTEANYKTARYSGKERDATGLYYYGYRYYQPWAGRWLSADPAGTVDGLNLFRMCRNNPVNSTDDSGLFTRRFIQWFREKRTERRVNKSYQQMSKGTHWKGEITSFKSVSALSDRNIENLRGKNYPLTKESYDFVESFKKLNFNLIHYSDVDLINDGKAVFRSRRNLLDRRMIFEQGNTTDTDINFVGTDDFSFFSLKVGNAEGKQVSRFGHQRYDVNAASVENYKYFKRSHVAINDTLKFDFRQTNERRLYRYFDSKDVNFLRNENMAAKASETIFTNADFREGMALRIIDSVKNLTPDGQSYVFSSNTDNHIDTVLSLFLRPQLLVPKKLEATDVKKSYRHQSYC
;
A
#
# COMPACT_ATOMS: atom_id res chain seq x y z
N MET A 1 24.42 20.89 -10.88
CA MET A 1 23.80 19.85 -11.75
C MET A 1 23.90 20.29 -13.19
N ASN A 2 24.38 19.42 -14.08
CA ASN A 2 24.50 19.77 -15.50
C ASN A 2 23.11 19.68 -16.15
N GLN A 3 22.48 20.82 -16.45
CA GLN A 3 21.17 20.86 -17.13
C GLN A 3 21.18 20.08 -18.46
N SER A 4 22.37 19.85 -19.04
CA SER A 4 22.51 19.02 -20.24
C SER A 4 22.12 17.55 -20.03
N LEU A 5 22.24 16.97 -18.83
CA LEU A 5 21.99 15.54 -18.59
C LEU A 5 20.52 15.14 -18.84
N PHE A 6 19.58 15.96 -18.38
CA PHE A 6 18.13 15.69 -18.50
C PHE A 6 17.48 16.40 -19.70
N SER A 7 18.27 17.17 -20.47
CA SER A 7 17.79 17.82 -21.67
C SER A 7 17.39 16.76 -22.70
N LYS A 8 16.16 16.88 -23.22
CA LYS A 8 15.55 15.97 -24.20
C LYS A 8 15.50 14.50 -23.72
N THR A 9 15.22 14.27 -22.44
CA THR A 9 14.92 12.93 -21.92
C THR A 9 13.48 12.82 -21.38
N PRO A 10 12.44 13.05 -22.22
CA PRO A 10 11.05 12.91 -21.79
C PRO A 10 10.67 11.44 -21.54
N SER A 11 9.57 11.22 -20.83
CA SER A 11 8.84 9.94 -20.91
C SER A 11 7.72 10.10 -21.93
N VAL A 12 7.64 9.18 -22.89
CA VAL A 12 6.68 9.26 -24.02
C VAL A 12 5.83 8.02 -24.06
N THR A 13 4.51 8.19 -24.04
CA THR A 13 3.54 7.11 -24.29
C THR A 13 3.06 7.21 -25.74
N VAL A 14 3.22 6.14 -26.51
CA VAL A 14 2.75 6.03 -27.89
C VAL A 14 1.47 5.20 -27.90
N LEU A 15 0.43 5.75 -28.51
CA LEU A 15 -0.90 5.13 -28.59
C LEU A 15 -1.12 4.46 -29.95
N ASP A 16 -1.94 3.41 -29.98
CA ASP A 16 -2.51 2.89 -31.23
C ASP A 16 -3.72 3.73 -31.69
N ASN A 17 -4.33 3.35 -32.81
CA ASN A 17 -5.52 4.00 -33.37
C ASN A 17 -6.80 3.79 -32.53
N ARG A 18 -6.73 3.10 -31.40
CA ARG A 18 -7.81 2.87 -30.43
C ARG A 18 -7.56 3.58 -29.09
N GLY A 19 -6.46 4.33 -28.98
CA GLY A 19 -6.07 5.03 -27.75
C GLY A 19 -5.38 4.15 -26.72
N LEU A 20 -4.93 2.94 -27.08
CA LEU A 20 -4.24 2.02 -26.18
C LEU A 20 -2.72 2.26 -26.21
N SER A 21 -2.07 2.27 -25.05
CA SER A 21 -0.62 2.45 -24.91
C SER A 21 0.15 1.27 -25.49
N ILE A 22 0.75 1.40 -26.68
CA ILE A 22 1.53 0.32 -27.31
C ILE A 22 3.03 0.42 -27.08
N ARG A 23 3.53 1.61 -26.71
CA ARG A 23 4.94 1.80 -26.32
C ARG A 23 5.04 2.83 -25.21
N ASN A 24 5.90 2.55 -24.25
CA ASN A 24 6.43 3.56 -23.33
C ASN A 24 7.91 3.71 -23.62
N ILE A 25 8.31 4.92 -24.00
CA ILE A 25 9.67 5.26 -24.41
C ILE A 25 10.29 6.13 -23.31
N GLU A 26 11.45 5.71 -22.84
CA GLU A 26 12.29 6.45 -21.91
C GLU A 26 13.67 6.67 -22.54
N TYR A 27 14.30 7.81 -22.24
CA TYR A 27 15.62 8.15 -22.79
C TYR A 27 16.64 8.13 -21.68
N HIS A 28 17.51 7.11 -21.70
CA HIS A 28 18.56 6.89 -20.71
C HIS A 28 19.86 7.60 -21.12
N ARG A 29 20.45 8.34 -20.18
CA ARG A 29 21.75 9.00 -20.30
C ARG A 29 22.47 8.92 -18.97
N HIS A 30 23.72 8.47 -18.99
CA HIS A 30 24.56 8.38 -17.82
C HIS A 30 25.36 9.68 -17.63
N PRO A 31 25.58 10.18 -16.41
CA PRO A 31 26.36 11.41 -16.16
C PRO A 31 27.80 11.35 -16.69
N ASP A 32 28.43 10.16 -16.69
CA ASP A 32 29.79 9.97 -17.23
C ASP A 32 29.84 9.99 -18.77
N THR A 33 28.71 9.77 -19.45
CA THR A 33 28.60 9.78 -20.91
C THR A 33 27.44 10.69 -21.37
N PRO A 34 27.48 12.00 -21.05
CA PRO A 34 26.35 12.91 -21.22
C PRO A 34 26.02 13.23 -22.69
N THR A 35 26.82 12.76 -23.63
CA THR A 35 26.57 12.89 -25.08
C THR A 35 25.86 11.68 -25.68
N THR A 36 25.81 10.55 -24.95
CA THR A 36 25.21 9.30 -25.43
C THR A 36 23.84 9.10 -24.82
N THR A 37 22.80 9.02 -25.65
CA THR A 37 21.42 8.77 -25.19
C THR A 37 20.93 7.45 -25.75
N ASP A 38 20.54 6.53 -24.88
CA ASP A 38 19.95 5.24 -25.22
C ASP A 38 18.42 5.33 -25.17
N GLU A 39 17.75 4.93 -26.24
CA GLU A 39 16.29 4.90 -26.33
C GLU A 39 15.77 3.56 -25.82
N ARG A 40 15.04 3.59 -24.69
CA ARG A 40 14.50 2.40 -24.02
C ARG A 40 13.02 2.31 -24.27
N ILE A 41 12.61 1.31 -25.06
CA ILE A 41 11.22 1.12 -25.47
C ILE A 41 10.64 -0.11 -24.78
N THR A 42 9.69 0.10 -23.87
CA THR A 42 8.81 -0.96 -23.36
C THR A 42 7.66 -1.13 -24.34
N ARG A 43 7.40 -2.36 -24.82
CA ARG A 43 6.37 -2.64 -25.83
C ARG A 43 5.18 -3.39 -25.23
N GLN A 44 3.99 -3.01 -25.66
CA GLN A 44 2.71 -3.60 -25.26
C GLN A 44 1.91 -3.99 -26.50
N ARG A 45 1.22 -5.13 -26.45
CA ARG A 45 0.32 -5.60 -27.51
C ARG A 45 -1.05 -5.92 -26.94
N TYR A 46 -2.08 -5.69 -27.76
CA TYR A 46 -3.47 -5.89 -27.38
C TYR A 46 -4.18 -6.78 -28.39
N ASN A 47 -5.19 -7.53 -27.95
CA ASN A 47 -6.06 -8.31 -28.82
C ASN A 47 -7.11 -7.39 -29.52
N PRO A 48 -7.95 -7.93 -30.43
CA PRO A 48 -9.03 -7.16 -31.05
C PRO A 48 -10.03 -6.56 -30.06
N GLY A 49 -10.27 -7.22 -28.92
CA GLY A 49 -11.12 -6.73 -27.82
C GLY A 49 -10.51 -5.58 -27.00
N GLY A 50 -9.26 -5.19 -27.27
CA GLY A 50 -8.58 -4.10 -26.56
C GLY A 50 -7.91 -4.51 -25.25
N PHE A 51 -7.79 -5.80 -24.96
CA PHE A 51 -7.14 -6.31 -23.74
C PHE A 51 -5.66 -6.61 -23.99
N LEU A 52 -4.82 -6.30 -23.00
CA LEU A 52 -3.37 -6.49 -23.06
C LEU A 52 -3.05 -7.99 -23.17
N THR A 53 -2.26 -8.37 -24.17
CA THR A 53 -1.85 -9.76 -24.41
C THR A 53 -0.36 -9.99 -24.22
N ARG A 54 0.47 -8.96 -24.38
CA ARG A 54 1.93 -9.10 -24.27
C ARG A 54 2.56 -7.81 -23.76
N SER A 55 3.55 -7.93 -22.87
CA SER A 55 4.41 -6.83 -22.45
C SER A 55 5.88 -7.26 -22.46
N ALA A 56 6.77 -6.40 -22.94
CA ALA A 56 8.20 -6.65 -23.00
C ALA A 56 9.01 -5.40 -22.63
N ASP A 57 9.98 -5.57 -21.74
CA ASP A 57 10.99 -4.56 -21.41
C ASP A 57 11.99 -4.39 -22.57
N PRO A 58 12.75 -3.28 -22.61
CA PRO A 58 13.64 -3.00 -23.74
C PRO A 58 14.71 -4.06 -23.99
N ARG A 59 15.17 -4.78 -22.94
CA ARG A 59 16.22 -5.80 -23.05
C ARG A 59 15.65 -7.09 -23.63
N LEU A 60 14.55 -7.58 -23.07
CA LEU A 60 13.92 -8.83 -23.53
C LEU A 60 13.25 -8.67 -24.89
N ASP A 61 12.67 -7.51 -25.19
CA ASP A 61 12.12 -7.23 -26.52
C ASP A 61 13.20 -7.27 -27.62
N LYS A 62 14.39 -6.71 -27.34
CA LYS A 62 15.54 -6.78 -28.25
C LYS A 62 16.01 -8.22 -28.48
N ALA A 63 15.83 -9.11 -27.49
CA ALA A 63 16.08 -10.54 -27.60
C ALA A 63 14.91 -11.33 -28.26
N GLY A 64 13.84 -10.65 -28.68
CA GLY A 64 12.64 -11.29 -29.25
C GLY A 64 11.68 -11.90 -28.22
N LEU A 65 11.98 -11.76 -26.92
CA LEU A 65 11.24 -12.33 -25.80
C LEU A 65 10.18 -11.37 -25.25
N ALA A 66 9.33 -11.84 -24.35
CA ALA A 66 8.40 -10.99 -23.60
C ALA A 66 8.48 -11.28 -22.12
N ASN A 67 8.31 -10.25 -21.30
CA ASN A 67 8.20 -10.40 -19.86
C ASN A 67 6.92 -11.11 -19.50
N PHE A 68 5.80 -10.72 -20.11
CA PHE A 68 4.48 -11.26 -19.83
C PHE A 68 3.67 -11.54 -21.08
N THR A 69 2.91 -12.63 -21.03
CA THR A 69 1.83 -12.96 -21.95
C THR A 69 0.55 -13.25 -21.18
N TYR A 70 -0.59 -12.73 -21.65
CA TYR A 70 -1.88 -12.85 -20.99
C TYR A 70 -2.91 -13.51 -21.89
N ILE A 71 -3.76 -14.34 -21.29
CA ILE A 71 -5.01 -14.82 -21.89
C ILE A 71 -6.14 -14.33 -20.99
N THR A 72 -7.13 -13.67 -21.59
CA THR A 72 -8.31 -13.15 -20.91
C THR A 72 -9.55 -13.93 -21.28
N ASP A 73 -10.59 -13.81 -20.46
CA ASP A 73 -11.96 -14.09 -20.91
C ASP A 73 -12.44 -12.97 -21.88
N LEU A 74 -13.69 -13.07 -22.31
CA LEU A 74 -14.32 -12.09 -23.22
C LEU A 74 -14.58 -10.73 -22.55
N ALA A 75 -14.59 -10.66 -21.22
CA ALA A 75 -14.78 -9.44 -20.44
C ALA A 75 -13.45 -8.75 -20.10
N GLY A 76 -12.31 -9.40 -20.38
CA GLY A 76 -10.98 -8.87 -20.13
C GLY A 76 -10.35 -9.32 -18.81
N ASN A 77 -11.00 -10.20 -18.05
CA ASN A 77 -10.41 -10.76 -16.84
C ASN A 77 -9.30 -11.74 -17.23
N VAL A 78 -8.12 -11.60 -16.60
CA VAL A 78 -6.97 -12.46 -16.91
C VAL A 78 -7.20 -13.87 -16.36
N LEU A 79 -7.34 -14.85 -17.24
CA LEU A 79 -7.46 -16.27 -16.90
C LEU A 79 -6.10 -16.94 -16.76
N ARG A 80 -5.12 -16.50 -17.56
CA ARG A 80 -3.74 -16.98 -17.50
C ARG A 80 -2.77 -15.83 -17.67
N ALA A 81 -1.79 -15.73 -16.77
CA ALA A 81 -0.63 -14.87 -16.93
C ALA A 81 0.62 -15.74 -16.99
N GLN A 82 1.45 -15.55 -18.01
CA GLN A 82 2.73 -16.22 -18.15
C GLN A 82 3.82 -15.17 -18.08
N GLY A 83 4.57 -15.14 -16.98
CA GLY A 83 5.69 -14.25 -16.75
C GLY A 83 7.04 -14.98 -16.77
N VAL A 84 8.07 -14.36 -17.31
CA VAL A 84 9.44 -14.92 -17.28
C VAL A 84 10.06 -14.87 -15.88
N ASP A 85 9.61 -13.95 -15.05
CA ASP A 85 10.11 -13.76 -13.69
C ASP A 85 9.39 -14.70 -12.70
N ASN A 86 8.05 -14.76 -12.77
CA ASN A 86 7.17 -15.43 -11.80
C ASN A 86 6.44 -16.67 -12.35
N GLY A 87 6.81 -17.16 -13.54
CA GLY A 87 6.23 -18.36 -14.13
C GLY A 87 4.81 -18.17 -14.64
N THR A 88 4.08 -19.28 -14.79
CA THR A 88 2.69 -19.26 -15.26
C THR A 88 1.72 -19.37 -14.09
N THR A 89 0.75 -18.45 -14.06
CA THR A 89 -0.41 -18.51 -13.18
C THR A 89 -1.70 -18.67 -13.97
N VAL A 90 -2.65 -19.39 -13.39
CA VAL A 90 -4.02 -19.57 -13.90
C VAL A 90 -4.98 -19.18 -12.79
N THR A 91 -6.03 -18.43 -13.11
CA THR A 91 -7.04 -18.03 -12.13
C THR A 91 -8.42 -18.08 -12.77
N LEU A 92 -9.39 -18.59 -12.03
CA LEU A 92 -10.79 -18.57 -12.42
C LEU A 92 -11.63 -18.10 -11.24
N ASN A 93 -12.39 -17.04 -11.50
CA ASN A 93 -13.38 -16.52 -10.59
C ASN A 93 -14.77 -17.08 -10.96
N ASP A 94 -15.67 -17.17 -9.99
CA ASP A 94 -17.07 -17.44 -10.26
C ASP A 94 -17.80 -16.21 -10.82
N VAL A 95 -19.08 -16.39 -11.13
CA VAL A 95 -19.97 -15.34 -11.62
C VAL A 95 -20.21 -14.20 -10.61
N ALA A 96 -19.89 -14.40 -9.33
CA ALA A 96 -19.92 -13.37 -8.30
C ALA A 96 -18.58 -12.62 -8.16
N GLY A 97 -17.59 -12.93 -9.02
CA GLY A 97 -16.26 -12.33 -9.00
C GLY A 97 -15.33 -12.89 -7.93
N ARG A 98 -15.72 -13.96 -7.22
CA ARG A 98 -14.92 -14.57 -6.15
C ARG A 98 -13.94 -15.60 -6.73
N PRO A 99 -12.69 -15.69 -6.25
CA PRO A 99 -11.76 -16.70 -6.73
C PRO A 99 -12.26 -18.10 -6.36
N VAL A 100 -12.26 -19.05 -7.30
CA VAL A 100 -12.68 -20.44 -7.05
C VAL A 100 -11.51 -21.41 -7.18
N VAL A 101 -10.69 -21.22 -8.21
CA VAL A 101 -9.48 -22.01 -8.43
C VAL A 101 -8.35 -21.13 -8.94
N GLY A 102 -7.16 -21.39 -8.40
CA GLY A 102 -5.91 -20.74 -8.77
C GLY A 102 -4.83 -21.79 -8.94
N GLY A 103 -3.96 -21.60 -9.91
CA GLY A 103 -2.76 -22.41 -10.12
C GLY A 103 -1.55 -21.51 -10.27
N ASP A 104 -0.46 -21.83 -9.59
CA ASP A 104 0.85 -21.19 -9.78
C ASP A 104 1.97 -22.23 -9.76
N ASN A 105 3.23 -21.78 -9.77
CA ASN A 105 4.42 -22.63 -9.84
C ASN A 105 4.42 -23.57 -11.07
N ILE A 106 3.83 -23.11 -12.17
CA ILE A 106 3.88 -23.78 -13.47
C ILE A 106 5.02 -23.14 -14.27
N ASP A 107 5.89 -23.96 -14.84
CA ASP A 107 7.01 -23.47 -15.64
C ASP A 107 6.51 -22.72 -16.89
N ALA A 108 7.32 -21.81 -17.43
CA ALA A 108 6.98 -21.07 -18.64
C ALA A 108 6.84 -21.99 -19.87
N ALA A 109 7.51 -23.14 -19.91
CA ALA A 109 7.32 -24.17 -20.93
C ALA A 109 6.04 -25.01 -20.71
N GLY A 110 5.32 -24.79 -19.61
CA GLY A 110 4.06 -25.47 -19.29
C GLY A 110 4.22 -26.75 -18.47
N ASP A 111 5.41 -27.04 -17.93
CA ASP A 111 5.59 -28.13 -16.97
C ASP A 111 4.82 -27.82 -15.67
N LYS A 112 3.98 -28.78 -15.26
CA LYS A 112 3.10 -28.71 -14.10
C LYS A 112 3.60 -29.57 -12.93
N SER A 113 4.78 -30.16 -13.03
CA SER A 113 5.36 -31.05 -12.00
C SER A 113 5.43 -30.41 -10.61
N GLN A 114 5.63 -29.08 -10.53
CA GLN A 114 5.67 -28.31 -9.29
C GLN A 114 4.42 -27.42 -9.08
N ALA A 115 3.39 -27.60 -9.89
CA ALA A 115 2.21 -26.74 -9.84
C ALA A 115 1.55 -26.83 -8.45
N VAL A 116 1.20 -25.67 -7.91
CA VAL A 116 0.37 -25.55 -6.70
C VAL A 116 -1.02 -25.12 -7.14
N ILE A 117 -2.02 -25.87 -6.68
CA ILE A 117 -3.43 -25.57 -6.94
C ILE A 117 -4.07 -25.13 -5.63
N ARG A 118 -4.67 -23.95 -5.64
CA ARG A 118 -5.50 -23.43 -4.56
C ARG A 118 -6.96 -23.43 -4.97
N ARG A 119 -7.83 -23.83 -4.04
CA ARG A 119 -9.29 -23.82 -4.22
C ARG A 119 -9.92 -23.10 -3.04
N TRP A 120 -10.90 -22.26 -3.33
CA TRP A 120 -11.69 -21.57 -2.33
C TRP A 120 -13.08 -22.18 -2.30
N GLN A 121 -13.56 -22.48 -1.11
CA GLN A 121 -14.93 -22.90 -0.88
C GLN A 121 -15.68 -21.79 -0.15
N TYR A 122 -16.94 -21.60 -0.52
CA TYR A 122 -17.82 -20.56 0.01
C TYR A 122 -19.10 -21.19 0.56
N GLU A 123 -19.82 -20.41 1.37
CA GLU A 123 -21.16 -20.78 1.82
C GLU A 123 -22.11 -21.04 0.63
N ALA A 124 -23.08 -21.92 0.85
CA ALA A 124 -24.08 -22.28 -0.14
C ALA A 124 -24.96 -21.08 -0.53
N ALA A 125 -25.69 -21.20 -1.64
CA ALA A 125 -26.55 -20.13 -2.16
C ALA A 125 -27.70 -19.70 -1.21
N THR A 126 -28.01 -20.51 -0.19
CA THR A 126 -28.98 -20.17 0.86
C THR A 126 -28.41 -19.26 1.95
N LEU A 127 -27.10 -18.97 1.88
CA LEU A 127 -26.35 -18.13 2.82
C LEU A 127 -25.66 -16.99 2.05
N PRO A 128 -25.06 -16.00 2.75
CA PRO A 128 -24.46 -14.83 2.11
C PRO A 128 -23.26 -15.11 1.18
N GLY A 129 -22.77 -16.36 1.10
CA GLY A 129 -21.68 -16.73 0.20
C GLY A 129 -20.30 -16.32 0.70
N ARG A 130 -20.10 -16.25 2.03
CA ARG A 130 -18.80 -15.90 2.63
C ARG A 130 -17.78 -17.05 2.47
N PRO A 131 -16.46 -16.77 2.48
CA PRO A 131 -15.43 -17.80 2.42
C PRO A 131 -15.57 -18.81 3.56
N LEU A 132 -15.48 -20.11 3.28
CA LEU A 132 -15.50 -21.18 4.29
C LEU A 132 -14.13 -21.82 4.50
N SER A 133 -13.40 -22.06 3.42
CA SER A 133 -12.08 -22.67 3.49
C SER A 133 -11.22 -22.37 2.27
N VAL A 134 -9.91 -22.54 2.45
CA VAL A 134 -8.90 -22.53 1.37
C VAL A 134 -8.15 -23.85 1.39
N THR A 135 -8.22 -24.58 0.28
CA THR A 135 -7.53 -25.87 0.09
C THR A 135 -6.32 -25.69 -0.83
N GLU A 136 -5.17 -26.22 -0.45
CA GLU A 136 -3.93 -26.18 -1.24
C GLU A 136 -3.41 -27.59 -1.50
N SER A 137 -2.89 -27.83 -2.71
CA SER A 137 -2.31 -29.11 -3.11
C SER A 137 -1.20 -28.90 -4.13
N THR A 138 -0.14 -29.70 -4.07
CA THR A 138 0.83 -29.82 -5.17
C THR A 138 0.34 -30.80 -6.23
N ALA A 139 0.95 -30.80 -7.42
CA ALA A 139 0.71 -31.82 -8.43
C ALA A 139 0.95 -33.24 -7.86
N GLY A 140 -0.09 -34.08 -7.85
CA GLY A 140 -0.04 -35.44 -7.30
C GLY A 140 0.03 -35.56 -5.76
N GLY A 141 0.03 -34.44 -5.04
CA GLY A 141 0.05 -34.41 -3.58
C GLY A 141 -1.34 -34.43 -2.93
N ALA A 142 -1.39 -34.75 -1.64
CA ALA A 142 -2.61 -34.66 -0.85
C ALA A 142 -3.07 -33.20 -0.70
N ALA A 143 -4.36 -32.96 -0.85
CA ALA A 143 -4.97 -31.66 -0.66
C ALA A 143 -5.16 -31.36 0.84
N ARG A 144 -4.67 -30.20 1.29
CA ARG A 144 -4.74 -29.76 2.69
C ARG A 144 -5.62 -28.54 2.82
N VAL A 145 -6.44 -28.50 3.86
CA VAL A 145 -7.24 -27.32 4.19
C VAL A 145 -6.39 -26.38 5.02
N THR A 146 -5.79 -25.39 4.37
CA THR A 146 -4.86 -24.44 4.99
C THR A 146 -5.55 -23.32 5.74
N GLU A 147 -6.79 -22.99 5.37
CA GLU A 147 -7.59 -21.98 6.06
C GLU A 147 -9.04 -22.44 6.27
N ARG A 148 -9.63 -21.99 7.39
CA ARG A 148 -11.08 -22.06 7.65
C ARG A 148 -11.60 -20.81 8.32
N PHE A 149 -12.85 -20.49 8.02
CA PHE A 149 -13.55 -19.33 8.57
C PHE A 149 -14.84 -19.78 9.23
N VAL A 150 -15.04 -19.36 10.49
CA VAL A 150 -16.27 -19.57 11.25
C VAL A 150 -16.87 -18.21 11.54
N TYR A 151 -18.14 -18.04 11.18
CA TYR A 151 -18.86 -16.77 11.35
C TYR A 151 -19.84 -16.84 12.51
N ALA A 152 -19.97 -15.74 13.24
CA ALA A 152 -21.01 -15.59 14.24
C ALA A 152 -22.40 -15.52 13.58
N GLY A 153 -23.39 -16.05 14.31
CA GLY A 153 -24.80 -15.95 14.00
C GLY A 153 -25.37 -14.58 14.37
N ASN A 154 -26.54 -14.58 15.01
CA ASN A 154 -27.28 -13.37 15.38
C ASN A 154 -27.88 -13.43 16.79
N SER A 155 -27.33 -14.27 17.65
CA SER A 155 -27.77 -14.42 19.05
C SER A 155 -27.59 -13.11 19.83
N ALA A 156 -28.30 -12.97 20.95
CA ALA A 156 -28.18 -11.80 21.80
C ALA A 156 -26.73 -11.60 22.33
N ALA A 157 -26.03 -12.70 22.64
CA ALA A 157 -24.65 -12.65 23.11
C ALA A 157 -23.67 -12.17 22.03
N GLU A 158 -23.83 -12.63 20.78
CA GLU A 158 -23.02 -12.17 19.64
C GLU A 158 -23.30 -10.70 19.32
N LYS A 159 -24.56 -10.28 19.33
CA LYS A 159 -24.95 -8.88 19.13
C LYS A 159 -24.41 -7.96 20.22
N ALA A 160 -24.43 -8.39 21.48
CA ALA A 160 -23.89 -7.61 22.60
C ALA A 160 -22.39 -7.33 22.47
N ARG A 161 -21.67 -8.10 21.63
CA ARG A 161 -20.23 -7.92 21.34
C ARG A 161 -19.95 -7.44 19.91
N ASN A 162 -20.99 -7.03 19.18
CA ASN A 162 -20.95 -6.63 17.77
C ASN A 162 -20.33 -7.67 16.83
N LEU A 163 -20.51 -8.96 17.12
CA LEU A 163 -19.94 -10.05 16.33
C LEU A 163 -20.86 -10.55 15.22
N ALA A 164 -22.14 -10.17 15.21
CA ALA A 164 -23.13 -10.76 14.30
C ALA A 164 -22.68 -10.66 12.83
N GLY A 165 -22.54 -11.81 12.16
CA GLY A 165 -22.09 -11.91 10.77
C GLY A 165 -20.57 -11.79 10.55
N ALA A 166 -19.79 -11.43 11.56
CA ALA A 166 -18.32 -11.34 11.50
C ALA A 166 -17.66 -12.73 11.53
N CYS A 167 -16.46 -12.85 10.95
CA CYS A 167 -15.61 -14.03 11.13
C CYS A 167 -15.04 -14.01 12.55
N ILE A 168 -15.50 -14.93 13.40
CA ILE A 168 -15.08 -15.01 14.81
C ILE A 168 -13.92 -15.98 15.03
N SER A 169 -13.72 -16.94 14.13
CA SER A 169 -12.57 -17.85 14.15
C SER A 169 -12.01 -18.00 12.75
N HIS A 170 -10.76 -17.57 12.56
CA HIS A 170 -9.98 -17.79 11.35
C HIS A 170 -8.85 -18.75 11.68
N TYR A 171 -9.01 -20.00 11.25
CA TYR A 171 -7.95 -20.98 11.27
C TYR A 171 -7.09 -20.76 10.04
N ASP A 172 -5.78 -20.65 10.23
CA ASP A 172 -4.83 -20.25 9.20
C ASP A 172 -3.58 -21.16 9.22
N PRO A 173 -2.57 -20.94 8.36
CA PRO A 173 -1.36 -21.77 8.36
C PRO A 173 -0.57 -21.77 9.67
N ALA A 174 -0.81 -20.82 10.57
CA ALA A 174 -0.12 -20.71 11.85
C ALA A 174 -0.90 -21.26 13.05
N GLY A 175 -2.23 -21.34 12.95
CA GLY A 175 -3.10 -21.80 14.03
C GLY A 175 -4.48 -21.16 13.93
N LEU A 176 -4.90 -20.45 14.98
CA LEU A 176 -6.21 -19.82 15.08
C LEU A 176 -6.08 -18.36 15.52
N GLU A 177 -6.71 -17.46 14.78
CA GLU A 177 -7.09 -16.12 15.21
C GLU A 177 -8.57 -16.06 15.57
N GLN A 178 -8.87 -15.64 16.80
CA GLN A 178 -10.23 -15.53 17.29
C GLN A 178 -10.57 -14.08 17.60
N THR A 179 -11.70 -13.58 17.10
CA THR A 179 -12.21 -12.23 17.42
C THR A 179 -13.28 -12.35 18.51
N ASP A 180 -12.96 -11.86 19.71
CA ASP A 180 -13.81 -12.03 20.89
C ASP A 180 -14.82 -10.89 21.07
N ALA A 181 -14.50 -9.69 20.57
CA ALA A 181 -15.36 -8.50 20.64
C ALA A 181 -14.99 -7.44 19.60
N ILE A 182 -15.99 -6.71 19.11
CA ILE A 182 -15.86 -5.60 18.16
C ILE A 182 -16.52 -4.35 18.75
N ALA A 183 -15.93 -3.18 18.50
CA ALA A 183 -16.45 -1.88 18.92
C ALA A 183 -17.70 -1.48 18.12
N LEU A 184 -18.45 -0.51 18.61
CA LEU A 184 -19.57 0.09 17.86
C LEU A 184 -19.14 0.67 16.50
N THR A 185 -17.87 1.04 16.38
CA THR A 185 -17.24 1.59 15.16
C THR A 185 -16.71 0.52 14.21
N GLY A 186 -16.77 -0.76 14.57
CA GLY A 186 -16.23 -1.88 13.80
C GLY A 186 -14.77 -2.24 14.10
N ALA A 187 -14.09 -1.51 15.00
CA ALA A 187 -12.71 -1.83 15.40
C ALA A 187 -12.65 -3.09 16.29
N PRO A 188 -11.68 -3.99 16.12
CA PRO A 188 -11.54 -5.17 16.98
C PRO A 188 -11.08 -4.76 18.39
N LEU A 189 -11.85 -5.14 19.41
CA LEU A 189 -11.55 -4.84 20.82
C LEU A 189 -10.78 -5.96 21.53
N SER A 190 -10.93 -7.21 21.07
CA SER A 190 -10.19 -8.34 21.65
C SER A 190 -9.97 -9.39 20.57
N VAL A 191 -8.70 -9.76 20.38
CA VAL A 191 -8.28 -10.79 19.43
C VAL A 191 -7.35 -11.76 20.14
N THR A 192 -7.62 -13.05 20.02
CA THR A 192 -6.85 -14.11 20.67
C THR A 192 -6.18 -14.99 19.63
N ARG A 193 -4.86 -15.15 19.75
CA ARG A 193 -4.05 -16.03 18.91
C ARG A 193 -3.71 -17.33 19.64
N ARG A 194 -3.87 -18.46 18.97
CA ARG A 194 -3.34 -19.78 19.37
C ARG A 194 -2.54 -20.36 18.21
N LEU A 195 -1.34 -20.87 18.47
CA LEU A 195 -0.50 -21.51 17.45
C LEU A 195 -0.86 -23.00 17.29
N LEU A 196 -0.47 -23.61 16.18
CA LEU A 196 -0.44 -25.07 16.04
C LEU A 196 0.42 -25.73 17.14
N LYS A 197 0.07 -26.97 17.52
CA LYS A 197 0.97 -27.84 18.29
C LYS A 197 2.27 -28.06 17.52
N ASP A 198 3.38 -28.08 18.25
CA ASP A 198 4.74 -28.23 17.69
C ASP A 198 5.06 -27.26 16.55
N ALA A 199 4.49 -26.05 16.62
CA ALA A 199 4.71 -25.00 15.63
C ALA A 199 6.21 -24.88 15.28
N ASP A 200 7.11 -24.83 16.26
CA ASP A 200 8.55 -24.64 16.03
C ASP A 200 9.17 -25.60 14.97
N ASN A 201 8.57 -26.77 14.72
CA ASN A 201 8.93 -27.66 13.63
C ASN A 201 8.32 -27.22 12.26
N PRO A 202 9.14 -26.82 11.26
CA PRO A 202 8.64 -26.41 9.95
C PRO A 202 8.03 -27.53 9.11
N ALA A 203 8.16 -28.81 9.52
CA ALA A 203 7.48 -29.92 8.86
C ALA A 203 6.00 -30.04 9.25
N VAL A 204 5.59 -29.41 10.36
CA VAL A 204 4.18 -29.36 10.78
C VAL A 204 3.48 -28.29 9.94
N VAL A 205 2.46 -28.73 9.19
CA VAL A 205 1.67 -27.88 8.29
C VAL A 205 0.20 -27.97 8.69
N ALA A 206 -0.52 -26.85 8.61
CA ALA A 206 -1.95 -26.80 8.88
C ALA A 206 -2.73 -27.70 7.91
N ASP A 207 -3.67 -28.47 8.46
CA ASP A 207 -4.65 -29.23 7.70
C ASP A 207 -5.96 -29.38 8.49
N TRP A 208 -6.85 -28.40 8.30
CA TRP A 208 -8.12 -28.29 9.02
C TRP A 208 -9.19 -29.18 8.36
N GLN A 209 -9.08 -30.49 8.42
CA GLN A 209 -10.04 -31.41 7.78
C GLN A 209 -11.41 -31.44 8.50
N GLY A 210 -12.49 -31.78 7.78
CA GLY A 210 -13.84 -31.91 8.37
C GLY A 210 -14.59 -30.58 8.58
N GLN A 211 -15.56 -30.55 9.50
CA GLN A 211 -16.36 -29.34 9.82
C GLN A 211 -16.47 -29.07 11.34
N ASP A 212 -15.81 -29.87 12.17
CA ASP A 212 -15.89 -29.76 13.62
C ASP A 212 -14.73 -28.93 14.20
N ALA A 213 -15.08 -27.77 14.77
CA ALA A 213 -14.11 -26.89 15.41
C ALA A 213 -13.44 -27.52 16.63
N SER A 214 -14.08 -28.49 17.30
CA SER A 214 -13.50 -29.18 18.45
C SER A 214 -12.26 -29.98 18.03
N ALA A 215 -12.38 -30.74 16.94
CA ALA A 215 -11.26 -31.49 16.35
C ALA A 215 -10.11 -30.57 15.90
N TRP A 216 -10.40 -29.38 15.37
CA TRP A 216 -9.36 -28.40 15.02
C TRP A 216 -8.68 -27.83 16.25
N ASN A 217 -9.43 -27.57 17.31
CA ASN A 217 -8.92 -27.03 18.56
C ASN A 217 -7.95 -27.99 19.27
N ASP A 218 -8.07 -29.29 19.04
CA ASP A 218 -7.13 -30.32 19.50
C ASP A 218 -5.77 -30.27 18.78
N LEU A 219 -5.67 -29.60 17.62
CA LEU A 219 -4.41 -29.40 16.89
C LEU A 219 -3.67 -28.12 17.34
N LEU A 220 -4.28 -27.31 18.20
CA LEU A 220 -3.71 -26.05 18.69
C LEU A 220 -2.98 -26.25 20.02
N ALA A 221 -1.92 -25.46 20.22
CA ALA A 221 -1.26 -25.35 21.51
C ALA A 221 -2.23 -24.82 22.58
N ALA A 222 -1.91 -25.13 23.85
CA ALA A 222 -2.73 -24.71 24.99
C ALA A 222 -2.57 -23.22 25.32
N GLU A 223 -1.41 -22.61 25.01
CA GLU A 223 -1.17 -21.18 25.26
C GLU A 223 -2.11 -20.31 24.40
N THR A 224 -2.73 -19.34 25.05
CA THR A 224 -3.55 -18.31 24.42
C THR A 224 -2.86 -16.95 24.54
N LEU A 225 -2.86 -16.19 23.44
CA LEU A 225 -2.16 -14.91 23.34
C LEU A 225 -3.17 -13.84 22.94
N THR A 226 -3.78 -13.20 23.94
CA THR A 226 -4.86 -12.24 23.73
C THR A 226 -4.35 -10.80 23.71
N THR A 227 -4.65 -10.08 22.63
CA THR A 227 -4.46 -8.63 22.54
C THR A 227 -5.79 -7.93 22.70
N GLN A 228 -5.85 -6.89 23.52
CA GLN A 228 -7.05 -6.09 23.76
C GLN A 228 -6.84 -4.65 23.33
N ASN A 229 -7.86 -4.04 22.73
CA ASN A 229 -7.81 -2.66 22.28
C ASN A 229 -8.98 -1.85 22.85
N THR A 230 -8.75 -0.56 23.03
CA THR A 230 -9.85 0.42 23.11
C THR A 230 -9.74 1.39 21.94
N ALA A 231 -10.87 1.95 21.52
CA ALA A 231 -10.93 2.92 20.44
C ALA A 231 -11.87 4.07 20.79
N ASP A 232 -11.62 5.24 20.20
CA ASP A 232 -12.49 6.40 20.33
C ASP A 232 -13.76 6.27 19.44
N SER A 233 -14.61 7.30 19.46
CA SER A 233 -15.84 7.35 18.66
C SER A 233 -15.60 7.36 17.15
N THR A 234 -14.37 7.57 16.68
CA THR A 234 -13.99 7.48 15.26
C THR A 234 -13.50 6.09 14.86
N GLY A 235 -13.35 5.18 15.84
CA GLY A 235 -12.75 3.86 15.66
C GLY A 235 -11.22 3.89 15.69
N THR A 236 -10.62 5.02 16.09
CA THR A 236 -9.17 5.15 16.18
C THR A 236 -8.67 4.56 17.50
N PRO A 237 -7.62 3.69 17.50
CA PRO A 237 -7.11 3.07 18.72
C PRO A 237 -6.61 4.08 19.76
N LEU A 238 -6.97 3.86 21.03
CA LEU A 238 -6.56 4.65 22.19
C LEU A 238 -5.61 3.87 23.11
N THR A 239 -5.93 2.61 23.38
CA THR A 239 -5.06 1.71 24.16
C THR A 239 -4.92 0.36 23.48
N ILE A 240 -3.75 -0.25 23.65
CA ILE A 240 -3.47 -1.64 23.25
C ILE A 240 -2.84 -2.33 24.46
N THR A 241 -3.48 -3.39 24.96
CA THR A 241 -2.92 -4.31 25.95
C THR A 241 -2.39 -5.52 25.21
N ASP A 242 -1.08 -5.74 25.25
CA ASP A 242 -0.44 -6.87 24.58
C ASP A 242 -0.70 -8.21 25.31
N ALA A 243 -0.28 -9.30 24.68
CA ALA A 243 -0.49 -10.66 25.19
C ALA A 243 0.21 -10.99 26.52
N LYS A 244 1.11 -10.13 27.00
CA LYS A 244 1.74 -10.26 28.33
C LYS A 244 1.27 -9.20 29.31
N GLY A 245 0.31 -8.35 28.93
CA GLY A 245 -0.39 -7.40 29.79
C GLY A 245 0.27 -6.03 29.88
N ASN A 246 1.20 -5.68 28.98
CA ASN A 246 1.71 -4.32 28.89
C ASN A 246 0.72 -3.45 28.11
N VAL A 247 0.47 -2.23 28.59
CA VAL A 247 -0.52 -1.33 28.02
C VAL A 247 0.16 -0.16 27.33
N GLN A 248 -0.03 -0.04 26.02
CA GLN A 248 0.30 1.16 25.26
C GLN A 248 -0.91 2.08 25.24
N ARG A 249 -0.72 3.38 25.45
CA ARG A 249 -1.76 4.40 25.36
C ARG A 249 -1.32 5.53 24.45
N VAL A 250 -2.23 6.04 23.63
CA VAL A 250 -2.01 7.20 22.76
C VAL A 250 -3.05 8.27 23.00
N THR A 251 -2.71 9.52 22.67
CA THR A 251 -3.66 10.64 22.63
C THR A 251 -3.58 11.36 21.30
N TYR A 252 -4.68 11.99 20.92
CA TYR A 252 -4.79 12.76 19.69
C TYR A 252 -5.06 14.24 20.00
N ASP A 253 -4.60 15.13 19.13
CA ASP A 253 -4.91 16.55 19.19
C ASP A 253 -6.32 16.84 18.63
N VAL A 254 -6.72 18.12 18.63
CA VAL A 254 -8.02 18.57 18.11
C VAL A 254 -8.23 18.26 16.62
N ALA A 255 -7.16 17.98 15.86
CA ALA A 255 -7.20 17.60 14.46
C ALA A 255 -7.20 16.08 14.24
N GLY A 256 -7.17 15.27 15.31
CA GLY A 256 -7.10 13.82 15.25
C GLY A 256 -5.71 13.27 14.93
N LEU A 257 -4.65 14.09 15.07
CA LEU A 257 -3.27 13.65 14.89
C LEU A 257 -2.65 13.25 16.23
N LEU A 258 -1.74 12.26 16.23
CA LEU A 258 -1.09 11.79 17.45
C LEU A 258 -0.40 12.97 18.18
N SER A 259 -0.70 13.15 19.45
CA SER A 259 -0.15 14.24 20.29
C SER A 259 0.78 13.73 21.39
N GLY A 260 0.64 12.47 21.79
CA GLY A 260 1.48 11.83 22.80
C GLY A 260 1.25 10.32 22.89
N SER A 261 2.20 9.62 23.51
CA SER A 261 2.12 8.17 23.75
C SER A 261 2.78 7.78 25.08
N TRP A 262 2.26 6.74 25.69
CA TRP A 262 2.65 6.23 27.00
C TRP A 262 2.68 4.70 27.00
N LEU A 263 3.48 4.15 27.91
CA LEU A 263 3.59 2.72 28.15
C LEU A 263 3.43 2.44 29.64
N THR A 264 2.61 1.44 29.98
CA THR A 264 2.54 0.86 31.32
C THR A 264 2.94 -0.61 31.20
N LEU A 265 4.13 -0.94 31.69
CA LEU A 265 4.54 -2.35 31.82
C LEU A 265 3.62 -3.05 32.83
N LYS A 266 3.40 -4.36 32.68
CA LYS A 266 2.54 -5.11 33.60
C LYS A 266 3.01 -4.96 35.05
N GLY A 267 2.16 -4.42 35.92
CA GLY A 267 2.47 -4.16 37.33
C GLY A 267 3.37 -2.93 37.58
N GLY A 268 3.77 -2.22 36.52
CA GLY A 268 4.56 -0.99 36.58
C GLY A 268 3.71 0.28 36.61
N LYS A 269 4.38 1.43 36.59
CA LYS A 269 3.74 2.75 36.44
C LYS A 269 3.72 3.17 34.98
N GLU A 270 2.74 4.01 34.63
CA GLU A 270 2.71 4.63 33.30
C GLU A 270 3.92 5.57 33.13
N GLN A 271 4.60 5.43 32.00
CA GLN A 271 5.73 6.27 31.60
C GLN A 271 5.49 6.86 30.21
N ALA A 272 5.87 8.12 30.01
CA ALA A 272 5.78 8.77 28.71
C ALA A 272 6.80 8.16 27.74
N ILE A 273 6.35 7.90 26.51
CA ILE A 273 7.20 7.50 25.39
C ILE A 273 7.36 8.68 24.44
N VAL A 274 6.25 9.30 24.04
CA VAL A 274 6.20 10.61 23.37
C VAL A 274 5.44 11.56 24.28
N LYS A 275 6.13 12.56 24.85
CA LYS A 275 5.53 13.58 25.73
C LYS A 275 4.68 14.57 24.95
N ALA A 276 5.17 14.99 23.79
CA ALA A 276 4.48 15.96 22.94
C ALA A 276 4.89 15.78 21.48
N LEU A 277 3.91 15.90 20.57
CA LEU A 277 4.13 15.89 19.13
C LEU A 277 3.33 17.03 18.48
N THR A 278 4.01 17.82 17.65
CA THR A 278 3.41 18.92 16.88
C THR A 278 3.54 18.68 15.40
N TRP A 279 2.67 19.30 14.62
CA TRP A 279 2.49 19.01 13.20
C TRP A 279 2.56 20.27 12.33
N SER A 280 3.10 20.13 11.12
CA SER A 280 3.02 21.15 10.09
C SER A 280 1.58 21.31 9.59
N ALA A 281 1.30 22.40 8.86
CA ALA A 281 -0.01 22.59 8.21
C ALA A 281 -0.39 21.45 7.23
N ALA A 282 0.60 20.72 6.71
CA ALA A 282 0.39 19.56 5.86
C ALA A 282 0.10 18.27 6.64
N GLY A 283 0.26 18.27 7.97
CA GLY A 283 0.15 17.07 8.82
C GLY A 283 1.42 16.23 8.86
N GLN A 284 2.60 16.86 8.70
CA GLN A 284 3.91 16.22 8.86
C GLN A 284 4.45 16.50 10.27
N LYS A 285 5.17 15.56 10.90
CA LYS A 285 5.79 15.78 12.22
C LYS A 285 6.67 17.03 12.16
N LEU A 286 6.54 17.96 13.09
CA LEU A 286 7.31 19.21 13.11
C LEU A 286 8.30 19.24 14.28
N ARG A 287 7.83 18.90 15.47
CA ARG A 287 8.65 18.73 16.68
C ARG A 287 8.08 17.59 17.51
N GLU A 288 8.94 16.67 17.90
CA GLU A 288 8.65 15.49 18.72
C GLU A 288 9.52 15.51 19.97
N GLU A 289 8.90 15.42 21.14
CA GLU A 289 9.58 15.36 22.43
C GLU A 289 9.34 14.00 23.08
N HIS A 290 10.42 13.30 23.37
CA HIS A 290 10.38 11.94 23.89
C HIS A 290 10.37 11.88 25.42
N GLY A 291 9.96 10.72 25.95
CA GLY A 291 9.96 10.40 27.38
C GLY A 291 11.31 10.66 28.05
N ASN A 292 12.39 10.31 27.35
CA ASN A 292 13.77 10.51 27.80
C ASN A 292 14.26 11.97 27.75
N GLY A 293 13.43 12.93 27.30
CA GLY A 293 13.76 14.36 27.24
C GLY A 293 14.46 14.81 25.96
N VAL A 294 14.78 13.89 25.04
CA VAL A 294 15.33 14.21 23.71
C VAL A 294 14.25 14.82 22.83
N VAL A 295 14.65 15.77 21.99
CA VAL A 295 13.77 16.49 21.06
C VAL A 295 14.25 16.26 19.63
N THR A 296 13.33 15.87 18.76
CA THR A 296 13.53 15.81 17.30
C THR A 296 12.76 16.94 16.63
N THR A 297 13.44 17.75 15.83
CA THR A 297 12.85 18.83 15.03
C THR A 297 13.01 18.53 13.55
N TYR A 298 11.91 18.65 12.80
CA TYR A 298 11.85 18.41 11.37
C TYR A 298 11.72 19.73 10.61
N ALA A 299 12.59 19.93 9.61
CA ALA A 299 12.52 21.09 8.71
C ALA A 299 11.98 20.66 7.35
N TYR A 300 11.11 21.49 6.75
CA TYR A 300 10.52 21.23 5.44
C TYR A 300 10.70 22.43 4.51
N GLU A 301 10.97 22.18 3.24
CA GLU A 301 10.94 23.19 2.18
C GLU A 301 9.49 23.65 1.94
N PRO A 302 9.13 24.93 2.17
CA PRO A 302 7.75 25.41 2.05
C PRO A 302 7.12 25.17 0.67
N GLU A 303 7.91 25.30 -0.40
CA GLU A 303 7.47 25.22 -1.79
C GLU A 303 7.05 23.79 -2.18
N THR A 304 7.77 22.78 -1.69
CA THR A 304 7.58 21.37 -2.08
C THR A 304 7.04 20.49 -0.95
N GLN A 305 7.13 20.95 0.30
CA GLN A 305 6.88 20.20 1.53
C GLN A 305 7.80 18.97 1.71
N ARG A 306 8.96 18.95 1.04
CA ARG A 306 9.98 17.92 1.23
C ARG A 306 10.74 18.15 2.54
N LEU A 307 11.16 17.06 3.18
CA LEU A 307 11.92 17.10 4.43
C LEU A 307 13.35 17.56 4.15
N THR A 308 13.73 18.75 4.59
CA THR A 308 15.09 19.29 4.38
C THR A 308 16.01 19.08 5.56
N GLY A 309 15.49 18.72 6.74
CA GLY A 309 16.35 18.30 7.82
C GLY A 309 15.67 17.60 8.99
N ILE A 310 16.48 16.83 9.72
CA ILE A 310 16.12 16.10 10.94
C ILE A 310 17.18 16.44 11.98
N LYS A 311 16.80 17.17 13.02
CA LYS A 311 17.69 17.54 14.12
C LYS A 311 17.24 16.86 15.41
N THR A 312 18.09 16.00 15.96
CA THR A 312 17.85 15.29 17.22
C THR A 312 18.82 15.80 18.27
N GLU A 313 18.32 16.31 19.40
CA GLU A 313 19.16 16.90 20.44
C GLU A 313 18.65 16.67 21.85
N ARG A 314 19.59 16.61 22.80
CA ARG A 314 19.30 16.87 24.21
C ARG A 314 19.26 18.39 24.40
N PRO A 315 18.11 18.98 24.73
CA PRO A 315 17.97 20.43 24.85
C PRO A 315 18.74 20.98 26.07
N ALA A 316 18.83 22.31 26.16
CA ALA A 316 19.34 22.99 27.35
C ALA A 316 18.55 22.57 28.61
N GLY A 317 19.26 22.30 29.71
CA GLY A 317 18.66 21.82 30.96
C GLY A 317 18.34 20.32 31.00
N HIS A 318 18.69 19.56 29.96
CA HIS A 318 18.55 18.10 29.98
C HIS A 318 19.48 17.45 31.02
N VAL A 319 18.99 16.42 31.73
CA VAL A 319 19.70 15.74 32.84
C VAL A 319 21.08 15.18 32.44
N SER A 320 21.19 14.63 31.23
CA SER A 320 22.45 14.11 30.66
C SER A 320 23.26 15.18 29.87
N GLY A 321 23.01 16.47 30.11
CA GLY A 321 23.67 17.59 29.46
C GLY A 321 23.18 17.87 28.04
N ALA A 322 23.19 19.14 27.63
CA ALA A 322 22.77 19.57 26.30
C ALA A 322 23.76 19.08 25.23
N LYS A 323 23.25 18.49 24.14
CA LYS A 323 24.07 18.01 23.02
C LYS A 323 23.21 17.77 21.78
N VAL A 324 23.66 18.27 20.62
CA VAL A 324 23.11 17.84 19.33
C VAL A 324 23.66 16.47 19.00
N LEU A 325 22.78 15.49 18.82
CA LEU A 325 23.14 14.09 18.59
C LEU A 325 23.16 13.76 17.10
N GLN A 326 22.34 14.44 16.33
CA GLN A 326 22.21 14.29 14.88
C GLN A 326 21.61 15.57 14.29
N ASP A 327 22.13 16.05 13.17
CA ASP A 327 21.55 17.16 12.42
C ASP A 327 21.68 16.89 10.91
N ILE A 328 20.77 16.07 10.40
CA ILE A 328 20.76 15.66 9.00
C ILE A 328 20.17 16.78 8.15
N ARG A 329 20.85 17.13 7.05
CA ARG A 329 20.40 18.05 6.01
C ARG A 329 20.29 17.32 4.67
N TYR A 330 19.18 17.55 3.97
CA TYR A 330 18.92 16.96 2.65
C TYR A 330 18.92 18.06 1.59
N GLU A 331 19.67 17.83 0.52
CA GLU A 331 19.59 18.62 -0.70
C GLU A 331 18.99 17.78 -1.82
N TYR A 332 18.12 18.41 -2.62
CA TYR A 332 17.34 17.72 -3.64
C TYR A 332 17.59 18.28 -5.03
N ASP A 333 17.44 17.43 -6.05
CA ASP A 333 17.20 17.90 -7.41
C ASP A 333 15.77 18.44 -7.59
N PRO A 334 15.45 19.12 -8.71
CA PRO A 334 14.10 19.63 -8.95
C PRO A 334 13.00 18.56 -8.87
N VAL A 335 13.26 17.33 -9.32
CA VAL A 335 12.26 16.24 -9.30
C VAL A 335 12.15 15.57 -7.92
N GLY A 336 13.12 15.80 -7.04
CA GLY A 336 13.16 15.40 -5.65
C GLY A 336 14.06 14.23 -5.32
N ASN A 337 15.03 13.86 -6.16
CA ASN A 337 16.08 12.92 -5.79
C ASN A 337 17.07 13.59 -4.82
N VAL A 338 17.54 12.84 -3.83
CA VAL A 338 18.48 13.34 -2.81
C VAL A 338 19.87 13.42 -3.43
N LEU A 339 20.41 14.63 -3.58
CA LEU A 339 21.76 14.85 -4.11
C LEU A 339 22.82 14.76 -3.03
N THR A 340 22.50 15.29 -1.85
CA THR A 340 23.43 15.34 -0.72
C THR A 340 22.69 15.06 0.57
N ILE A 341 23.33 14.29 1.46
CA ILE A 341 22.97 14.15 2.86
C ILE A 341 24.18 14.57 3.69
N ARG A 342 24.01 15.56 4.57
CA ARG A 342 25.07 16.01 5.48
C ARG A 342 24.62 15.90 6.93
N ASN A 343 25.51 15.53 7.84
CA ASN A 343 25.23 15.53 9.28
C ASN A 343 26.05 16.62 9.98
N ASP A 344 25.42 17.75 10.28
CA ASP A 344 26.06 18.95 10.87
C ASP A 344 26.39 18.76 12.37
N ALA A 345 25.89 17.70 13.00
CA ALA A 345 26.22 17.35 14.38
C ALA A 345 27.58 16.65 14.52
N GLU A 346 28.17 16.21 13.40
CA GLU A 346 29.45 15.53 13.39
C GLU A 346 30.57 16.40 12.82
N GLU A 347 31.74 16.33 13.47
CA GLU A 347 32.92 17.05 13.03
C GLU A 347 33.55 16.40 11.81
N THR A 348 34.14 17.21 10.93
CA THR A 348 35.06 16.71 9.90
C THR A 348 36.27 16.10 10.58
N ARG A 349 36.59 14.85 10.23
CA ARG A 349 37.72 14.12 10.80
C ARG A 349 38.79 13.87 9.75
N PHE A 350 40.01 13.54 10.16
CA PHE A 350 41.10 13.18 9.26
C PHE A 350 41.64 11.79 9.61
N TRP A 351 41.78 10.92 8.61
CA TRP A 351 42.41 9.61 8.78
C TRP A 351 43.41 9.35 7.66
N ARG A 352 44.66 9.01 8.00
CA ARG A 352 45.79 8.86 7.04
C ARG A 352 45.87 10.01 6.02
N ASN A 353 45.76 11.26 6.49
CA ASN A 353 45.73 12.48 5.67
C ASN A 353 44.54 12.60 4.69
N GLN A 354 43.52 11.72 4.78
CA GLN A 354 42.25 11.87 4.08
C GLN A 354 41.26 12.66 4.94
N LYS A 355 40.68 13.72 4.37
CA LYS A 355 39.55 14.46 4.97
C LYS A 355 38.28 13.61 4.87
N VAL A 356 37.76 13.16 6.01
CA VAL A 356 36.50 12.42 6.13
C VAL A 356 35.42 13.37 6.61
N VAL A 357 34.60 13.85 5.67
CA VAL A 357 33.45 14.72 5.95
C VAL A 357 32.22 13.83 6.18
N PRO A 358 31.36 14.11 7.18
CA PRO A 358 30.08 13.42 7.38
C PRO A 358 29.05 13.91 6.34
N GLU A 359 29.37 13.68 5.07
CA GLU A 359 28.58 14.05 3.90
C GLU A 359 28.55 12.88 2.90
N ASN A 360 27.38 12.61 2.37
CA ASN A 360 27.13 11.65 1.31
C ASN A 360 26.64 12.40 0.09
N THR A 361 27.26 12.15 -1.06
CA THR A 361 26.87 12.70 -2.35
C THR A 361 26.33 11.59 -3.24
N TYR A 362 25.29 11.89 -4.00
CA TYR A 362 24.61 10.95 -4.89
C TYR A 362 24.51 11.53 -6.30
N SER A 363 24.70 10.67 -7.29
CA SER A 363 24.49 11.00 -8.70
C SER A 363 23.55 9.99 -9.34
N TYR A 364 22.72 10.48 -10.25
CA TYR A 364 21.66 9.71 -10.89
C TYR A 364 21.79 9.78 -12.42
N ASP A 365 21.33 8.74 -13.11
CA ASP A 365 21.08 8.79 -14.55
C ASP A 365 19.79 9.57 -14.87
N SER A 366 19.49 9.75 -16.17
CA SER A 366 18.26 10.42 -16.60
C SER A 366 16.95 9.70 -16.25
N LEU A 367 17.02 8.43 -15.85
CA LEU A 367 15.87 7.65 -15.35
C LEU A 367 15.78 7.68 -13.82
N TYR A 368 16.64 8.47 -13.18
CA TYR A 368 16.73 8.64 -11.73
C TYR A 368 17.16 7.37 -10.98
N GLN A 369 17.90 6.48 -11.65
CA GLN A 369 18.58 5.36 -11.00
C GLN A 369 19.90 5.85 -10.39
N LEU A 370 20.23 5.37 -9.19
CA LEU A 370 21.43 5.79 -8.46
C LEU A 370 22.68 5.21 -9.12
N VAL A 371 23.52 6.02 -9.76
CA VAL A 371 24.73 5.52 -10.46
C VAL A 371 26.02 5.72 -9.68
N SER A 372 26.04 6.66 -8.73
CA SER A 372 27.17 6.83 -7.82
C SER A 372 26.72 7.32 -6.45
N ALA A 373 27.42 6.85 -5.41
CA ALA A 373 27.24 7.31 -4.04
C ALA A 373 28.59 7.40 -3.32
N THR A 374 28.78 8.46 -2.54
CA THR A 374 29.89 8.59 -1.59
C THR A 374 29.36 8.49 -0.16
N GLY A 375 30.28 8.22 0.76
CA GLY A 375 29.99 8.23 2.18
C GLY A 375 31.21 7.83 2.99
N ARG A 376 30.98 7.46 4.24
CA ARG A 376 31.99 6.91 5.13
C ARG A 376 31.62 5.49 5.56
N GLU A 377 32.65 4.73 5.88
CA GLU A 377 32.56 3.38 6.42
C GLU A 377 33.56 3.24 7.57
N MET A 378 33.39 2.21 8.39
CA MET A 378 34.45 1.83 9.32
C MET A 378 35.69 1.41 8.55
N ALA A 379 36.88 1.85 9.00
CA ALA A 379 38.14 1.45 8.38
C ALA A 379 38.36 -0.08 8.40
N SER A 380 37.65 -0.80 9.27
CA SER A 380 37.62 -2.26 9.39
C SER A 380 36.47 -2.95 8.65
N ALA A 381 35.64 -2.22 7.88
CA ALA A 381 34.40 -2.77 7.29
C ALA A 381 34.62 -3.95 6.32
N GLY A 382 35.77 -3.99 5.64
CA GLY A 382 36.10 -5.04 4.67
C GLY A 382 35.12 -5.11 3.49
N GLN A 383 35.07 -6.28 2.84
CA GLN A 383 34.11 -6.52 1.75
C GLN A 383 32.70 -6.79 2.30
N GLN A 384 31.70 -6.06 1.80
CA GLN A 384 30.31 -6.30 2.17
C GLN A 384 29.88 -7.74 1.82
N SER A 385 29.20 -8.40 2.76
CA SER A 385 28.61 -9.73 2.59
C SER A 385 27.23 -9.82 3.27
N SER A 386 26.72 -11.03 3.47
CA SER A 386 25.53 -11.30 4.28
C SER A 386 25.78 -11.18 5.79
N GLN A 387 27.02 -11.02 6.25
CA GLN A 387 27.34 -10.81 7.66
C GLN A 387 27.32 -9.32 8.02
N LEU A 388 26.97 -9.00 9.27
CA LEU A 388 27.20 -7.66 9.80
C LEU A 388 28.69 -7.49 10.10
N PRO A 389 29.26 -6.28 9.91
CA PRO A 389 30.56 -5.99 10.49
C PRO A 389 30.48 -6.11 12.02
N SER A 390 31.58 -6.51 12.66
CA SER A 390 31.67 -6.49 14.13
C SER A 390 31.41 -5.09 14.67
N ALA A 391 30.68 -5.00 15.78
CA ALA A 391 30.43 -3.71 16.42
C ALA A 391 31.75 -3.12 16.93
N THR A 392 32.02 -1.86 16.59
CA THR A 392 33.08 -1.12 17.27
C THR A 392 32.61 -0.75 18.68
N VAL A 393 33.34 -1.21 19.70
CA VAL A 393 33.04 -1.00 21.12
C VAL A 393 34.32 -0.51 21.83
N PRO A 394 34.26 0.56 22.64
CA PRO A 394 33.10 1.43 22.88
C PRO A 394 32.81 2.35 21.67
N LEU A 395 31.84 3.27 21.81
CA LEU A 395 31.52 4.27 20.79
C LEU A 395 32.80 5.06 20.40
N PRO A 396 33.10 5.24 19.10
CA PRO A 396 34.33 5.88 18.64
C PRO A 396 34.47 7.33 19.13
N THR A 397 35.56 7.61 19.85
CA THR A 397 35.92 8.97 20.27
C THR A 397 36.93 9.64 19.33
N ASP A 398 37.61 8.89 18.45
CA ASP A 398 38.67 9.38 17.55
C ASP A 398 38.32 9.25 16.05
N SER A 399 38.95 10.10 15.25
CA SER A 399 39.03 10.16 13.79
C SER A 399 39.52 8.90 13.09
N ALA A 400 40.27 8.02 13.79
CA ALA A 400 40.87 6.84 13.18
C ALA A 400 39.92 5.68 12.83
N ALA A 401 38.63 5.79 13.18
CA ALA A 401 37.66 4.72 12.99
C ALA A 401 37.01 4.69 11.59
N PHE A 402 37.09 5.78 10.82
CA PHE A 402 36.31 5.92 9.58
C PHE A 402 37.19 6.27 8.37
N THR A 403 36.82 5.74 7.20
CA THR A 403 37.39 6.12 5.89
C THR A 403 36.25 6.50 4.94
N SER A 404 36.54 7.33 3.95
CA SER A 404 35.56 7.60 2.89
C SER A 404 35.56 6.50 1.85
N TYR A 405 34.38 6.23 1.28
CA TYR A 405 34.21 5.33 0.15
C TYR A 405 33.50 6.03 -1.01
N THR A 406 33.66 5.46 -2.21
CA THR A 406 32.81 5.71 -3.37
C THR A 406 32.27 4.38 -3.88
N ARG A 407 30.97 4.31 -4.16
CA ARG A 407 30.34 3.22 -4.89
C ARG A 407 29.82 3.71 -6.23
N THR A 408 29.98 2.89 -7.26
CA THR A 408 29.34 3.09 -8.56
C THR A 408 28.47 1.88 -8.89
N TYR A 409 27.33 2.13 -9.53
CA TYR A 409 26.30 1.15 -9.81
C TYR A 409 26.04 1.08 -11.31
N ALA A 410 25.98 -0.12 -11.87
CA ALA A 410 25.67 -0.34 -13.27
C ALA A 410 24.33 -1.09 -13.43
N TYR A 411 23.54 -0.67 -14.41
CA TYR A 411 22.22 -1.24 -14.69
C TYR A 411 22.10 -1.67 -16.14
N ASP A 412 21.39 -2.77 -16.39
CA ASP A 412 21.01 -3.17 -17.75
C ASP A 412 19.73 -2.45 -18.24
N ASN A 413 19.31 -2.75 -19.46
CA ASN A 413 18.11 -2.15 -20.07
C ASN A 413 16.78 -2.71 -19.54
N GLY A 414 16.80 -3.76 -18.70
CA GLY A 414 15.66 -4.23 -17.91
C GLY A 414 15.60 -3.60 -16.52
N GLY A 415 16.53 -2.69 -16.19
CA GLY A 415 16.65 -2.06 -14.88
C GLY A 415 17.21 -2.99 -13.81
N ASN A 416 17.92 -4.07 -14.18
CA ASN A 416 18.62 -4.92 -13.24
C ASN A 416 19.93 -4.25 -12.81
N LEU A 417 20.18 -4.16 -11.51
CA LEU A 417 21.53 -3.87 -10.99
C LEU A 417 22.44 -5.05 -11.36
N THR A 418 23.47 -4.80 -12.15
CA THR A 418 24.42 -5.82 -12.63
C THR A 418 25.77 -5.75 -11.91
N GLN A 419 26.12 -4.58 -11.38
CA GLN A 419 27.42 -4.39 -10.74
C GLN A 419 27.38 -3.31 -9.67
N ILE A 420 28.05 -3.59 -8.54
CA ILE A 420 28.39 -2.61 -7.51
C ILE A 420 29.92 -2.58 -7.42
N ARG A 421 30.55 -1.49 -7.83
CA ARG A 421 32.00 -1.28 -7.58
C ARG A 421 32.17 -0.46 -6.33
N HIS A 422 33.04 -0.91 -5.45
CA HIS A 422 33.38 -0.26 -4.20
C HIS A 422 34.85 0.15 -4.19
N ASN A 423 35.12 1.39 -3.78
CA ASN A 423 36.46 1.94 -3.66
C ASN A 423 36.58 2.80 -2.40
N ALA A 424 37.30 2.30 -1.40
CA ALA A 424 37.82 3.07 -0.28
C ALA A 424 39.35 3.05 -0.34
N ALA A 425 39.93 4.13 -0.88
CA ALA A 425 41.35 4.16 -1.24
C ALA A 425 42.30 4.11 -0.03
N ALA A 426 41.94 4.74 1.10
CA ALA A 426 42.84 4.85 2.25
C ALA A 426 43.05 3.53 3.02
N THR A 427 42.07 2.62 2.96
CA THR A 427 42.13 1.24 3.49
C THR A 427 42.50 0.21 2.42
N ASN A 428 42.63 0.63 1.16
CA ASN A 428 42.76 -0.26 0.00
C ASN A 428 41.61 -1.28 -0.13
N HIS A 429 40.42 -0.97 0.38
CA HIS A 429 39.22 -1.78 0.15
C HIS A 429 38.66 -1.47 -1.24
N ARG A 430 39.10 -2.25 -2.22
CA ARG A 430 38.63 -2.17 -3.61
C ARG A 430 38.09 -3.52 -4.04
N TYR A 431 36.79 -3.60 -4.26
CA TYR A 431 36.13 -4.83 -4.68
C TYR A 431 34.94 -4.53 -5.59
N THR A 432 34.57 -5.53 -6.39
CA THR A 432 33.41 -5.46 -7.26
C THR A 432 32.48 -6.61 -6.93
N THR A 433 31.20 -6.30 -6.77
CA THR A 433 30.13 -7.28 -6.62
C THR A 433 29.39 -7.35 -7.94
N ASP A 434 29.58 -8.45 -8.68
CA ASP A 434 28.89 -8.72 -9.93
C ASP A 434 27.63 -9.54 -9.69
N ILE A 435 26.56 -9.17 -10.38
CA ILE A 435 25.30 -9.90 -10.41
C ILE A 435 25.05 -10.38 -11.84
N THR A 436 25.03 -11.70 -12.02
CA THR A 436 24.74 -12.36 -13.29
C THR A 436 23.23 -12.40 -13.48
N ILE A 437 22.75 -11.75 -14.54
CA ILE A 437 21.32 -11.69 -14.91
C ILE A 437 21.04 -12.73 -15.99
N SER A 438 19.88 -13.39 -15.92
CA SER A 438 19.41 -14.30 -16.96
C SER A 438 19.30 -13.61 -18.32
N ASP A 439 19.58 -14.35 -19.40
CA ASP A 439 19.39 -13.90 -20.78
C ASP A 439 17.91 -13.88 -21.21
N ARG A 440 17.02 -14.53 -20.44
CA ARG A 440 15.58 -14.70 -20.76
C ARG A 440 14.61 -14.21 -19.68
N SER A 441 15.09 -13.80 -18.51
CA SER A 441 14.29 -13.25 -17.41
C SER A 441 15.05 -12.15 -16.65
N ASN A 442 14.44 -11.49 -15.67
CA ASN A 442 15.10 -10.56 -14.73
C ASN A 442 15.61 -11.25 -13.46
N ARG A 443 15.58 -12.60 -13.42
CA ARG A 443 16.24 -13.37 -12.37
C ARG A 443 17.74 -13.07 -12.41
N GLY A 444 18.32 -12.89 -11.24
CA GLY A 444 19.72 -12.53 -11.10
C GLY A 444 20.30 -13.00 -9.78
N VAL A 445 21.52 -13.50 -9.81
CA VAL A 445 22.26 -13.99 -8.64
C VAL A 445 23.68 -13.44 -8.64
N LEU A 446 24.33 -13.42 -7.48
CA LEU A 446 25.75 -13.08 -7.42
C LEU A 446 26.58 -13.98 -8.35
N SER A 447 27.66 -13.45 -8.92
CA SER A 447 28.57 -14.20 -9.78
C SER A 447 29.24 -15.41 -9.10
N THR A 448 29.19 -15.46 -7.77
CA THR A 448 29.61 -16.61 -6.95
C THR A 448 28.68 -17.83 -7.07
N LEU A 449 27.41 -17.62 -7.45
CA LEU A 449 26.43 -18.69 -7.67
C LEU A 449 26.37 -19.12 -9.14
N ALA A 450 26.40 -18.18 -10.07
CA ALA A 450 26.39 -18.46 -11.50
C ALA A 450 27.21 -17.43 -12.25
N LYS A 451 28.12 -17.88 -13.13
CA LYS A 451 28.90 -17.00 -14.02
C LYS A 451 28.21 -16.78 -15.37
N ASN A 452 27.47 -17.77 -15.86
CA ASN A 452 26.78 -17.68 -17.15
C ASN A 452 25.31 -17.30 -16.95
N PRO A 453 24.77 -16.35 -17.76
CA PRO A 453 23.36 -16.00 -17.77
C PRO A 453 22.39 -17.18 -17.91
N SER A 454 22.73 -18.16 -18.74
CA SER A 454 21.89 -19.35 -19.01
C SER A 454 21.62 -20.22 -17.77
N ASP A 455 22.54 -20.19 -16.80
CA ASP A 455 22.47 -21.03 -15.61
C ASP A 455 21.61 -20.41 -14.50
N VAL A 456 21.31 -19.10 -14.62
CA VAL A 456 20.66 -18.31 -13.57
C VAL A 456 19.26 -18.82 -13.27
N ASP A 457 18.42 -19.06 -14.28
CA ASP A 457 17.03 -19.48 -14.04
C ASP A 457 16.93 -20.85 -13.37
N GLY A 458 17.94 -21.71 -13.56
CA GLY A 458 18.07 -23.00 -12.88
C GLY A 458 18.22 -22.86 -11.36
N LEU A 459 18.54 -21.67 -10.84
CA LEU A 459 18.64 -21.35 -9.42
C LEU A 459 17.33 -20.79 -8.84
N PHE A 460 16.25 -20.76 -9.61
CA PHE A 460 14.92 -20.34 -9.14
C PHE A 460 13.89 -21.46 -9.27
N THR A 461 12.80 -21.36 -8.51
CA THR A 461 11.57 -22.13 -8.74
C THR A 461 10.83 -21.60 -9.97
N PRO A 462 9.82 -22.32 -10.50
CA PRO A 462 8.95 -21.79 -11.54
C PRO A 462 8.31 -20.45 -11.14
N GLY A 463 7.85 -20.32 -9.89
CA GLY A 463 7.25 -19.09 -9.35
C GLY A 463 8.21 -17.91 -9.15
N GLY A 464 9.52 -18.07 -9.40
CA GLY A 464 10.49 -16.98 -9.28
C GLY A 464 11.08 -16.79 -7.89
N GLN A 465 11.13 -17.84 -7.08
CA GLN A 465 11.78 -17.84 -5.77
C GLN A 465 13.21 -18.39 -5.86
N GLN A 466 14.20 -17.70 -5.31
CA GLN A 466 15.60 -18.16 -5.34
C GLN A 466 15.79 -19.42 -4.49
N LYS A 467 16.53 -20.42 -4.99
CA LYS A 467 16.74 -21.73 -4.33
C LYS A 467 18.02 -21.81 -3.50
N GLN A 468 19.00 -20.95 -3.75
CA GLN A 468 20.25 -20.88 -2.98
C GLN A 468 20.58 -19.43 -2.65
N LEU A 469 20.79 -19.10 -1.37
CA LEU A 469 21.12 -17.75 -0.91
C LEU A 469 22.58 -17.38 -1.22
N GLN A 470 23.47 -18.31 -0.92
CA GLN A 470 24.92 -18.31 -1.14
C GLN A 470 25.33 -19.75 -1.49
N PRO A 471 26.56 -20.00 -1.99
CA PRO A 471 27.03 -21.36 -2.25
C PRO A 471 26.85 -22.26 -1.02
N GLY A 472 26.10 -23.35 -1.18
CA GLY A 472 25.79 -24.31 -0.11
C GLY A 472 24.64 -23.92 0.85
N GLN A 473 24.05 -22.72 0.72
CA GLN A 473 22.95 -22.26 1.56
C GLN A 473 21.61 -22.37 0.84
N ASN A 474 20.91 -23.49 1.02
CA ASN A 474 19.64 -23.76 0.36
C ASN A 474 18.47 -22.97 0.99
N LEU A 475 17.54 -22.58 0.14
CA LEU A 475 16.29 -21.89 0.47
C LEU A 475 15.12 -22.80 0.11
N THR A 476 14.18 -22.92 1.04
CA THR A 476 12.93 -23.68 0.88
C THR A 476 11.74 -22.76 1.09
N TRP A 477 10.70 -22.96 0.30
CA TRP A 477 9.54 -22.06 0.21
C TRP A 477 8.24 -22.80 0.51
N THR A 478 7.25 -22.09 1.03
CA THR A 478 5.88 -22.61 1.24
C THR A 478 5.14 -22.71 -0.09
N LEU A 479 3.97 -23.36 -0.09
CA LEU A 479 3.06 -23.39 -1.25
C LEU A 479 2.50 -22.00 -1.62
N ARG A 480 2.66 -21.02 -0.73
CA ARG A 480 2.33 -19.60 -0.95
C ARG A 480 3.52 -18.76 -1.36
N ASN A 481 4.66 -19.41 -1.66
CA ASN A 481 5.91 -18.77 -2.05
C ASN A 481 6.51 -17.88 -0.94
N GLU A 482 6.22 -18.19 0.33
CA GLU A 482 6.87 -17.55 1.48
C GLU A 482 8.14 -18.32 1.85
N LEU A 483 9.16 -17.65 2.41
CA LEU A 483 10.39 -18.34 2.79
C LEU A 483 10.12 -19.24 4.00
N LEU A 484 10.23 -20.56 3.84
CA LEU A 484 9.95 -21.53 4.91
C LEU A 484 11.19 -21.79 5.77
N LYS A 485 12.35 -21.97 5.13
CA LYS A 485 13.59 -22.34 5.82
C LYS A 485 14.83 -21.98 5.01
N VAL A 486 15.86 -21.52 5.72
CA VAL A 486 17.24 -21.35 5.26
C VAL A 486 18.14 -22.33 6.02
N SER A 487 19.14 -22.89 5.33
CA SER A 487 20.20 -23.69 5.97
C SER A 487 21.55 -22.96 5.85
N PRO A 488 21.95 -22.12 6.83
CA PRO A 488 23.17 -21.31 6.72
C PRO A 488 24.46 -22.11 6.72
N VAL A 489 24.50 -23.24 7.43
CA VAL A 489 25.65 -24.15 7.49
C VAL A 489 25.17 -25.59 7.31
N ALA A 490 25.51 -26.19 6.17
CA ALA A 490 25.33 -27.61 5.94
C ALA A 490 26.54 -28.39 6.48
N ARG A 491 26.32 -29.46 7.24
CA ARG A 491 27.38 -30.35 7.76
C ARG A 491 27.19 -31.76 7.21
N ASP A 492 28.25 -32.35 6.69
CA ASP A 492 28.22 -33.74 6.22
C ASP A 492 28.02 -34.69 7.41
N GLY A 493 26.92 -35.45 7.39
CA GLY A 493 26.60 -36.45 8.42
C GLY A 493 26.13 -35.90 9.77
N GLY A 494 25.92 -34.59 9.91
CA GLY A 494 25.47 -33.92 11.15
C GLY A 494 24.22 -33.05 10.99
N VAL A 495 23.71 -32.48 12.10
CA VAL A 495 22.56 -31.56 12.06
C VAL A 495 23.01 -30.17 11.59
N ASN A 496 22.41 -29.70 10.50
CA ASN A 496 22.65 -28.38 9.93
C ASN A 496 22.21 -27.27 10.88
N ASP A 497 22.91 -26.13 10.85
CA ASP A 497 22.34 -24.90 11.38
C ASP A 497 21.19 -24.49 10.46
N SER A 498 20.10 -23.98 11.03
CA SER A 498 18.94 -23.59 10.23
C SER A 498 18.15 -22.45 10.85
N GLU A 499 17.46 -21.71 10.00
CA GLU A 499 16.45 -20.74 10.42
C GLU A 499 15.16 -21.02 9.65
N SER A 500 14.05 -21.20 10.35
CA SER A 500 12.73 -21.47 9.79
C SER A 500 11.72 -20.42 10.20
N TYR A 501 10.66 -20.30 9.40
CA TYR A 501 9.65 -19.25 9.54
C TYR A 501 8.24 -19.81 9.39
N ARG A 502 7.27 -19.09 9.94
CA ARG A 502 5.84 -19.36 9.77
C ARG A 502 5.08 -18.06 9.61
N TYR A 503 3.99 -18.13 8.85
CA TYR A 503 3.18 -17.00 8.47
C TYR A 503 1.72 -17.25 8.81
N ASP A 504 0.99 -16.18 9.09
CA ASP A 504 -0.47 -16.20 9.22
C ASP A 504 -1.15 -16.29 7.83
N GLY A 505 -2.48 -16.29 7.80
CA GLY A 505 -3.25 -16.33 6.54
C GLY A 505 -2.98 -15.14 5.59
N GLY A 506 -2.50 -14.01 6.13
CA GLY A 506 -2.11 -12.80 5.38
C GLY A 506 -0.64 -12.76 4.96
N SER A 507 0.08 -13.87 5.09
CA SER A 507 1.51 -14.01 4.80
C SER A 507 2.41 -13.11 5.68
N GLN A 508 1.93 -12.68 6.85
CA GLN A 508 2.77 -11.97 7.83
C GLN A 508 3.45 -12.96 8.76
N ARG A 509 4.76 -12.76 8.97
CA ARG A 509 5.58 -13.66 9.79
C ARG A 509 5.14 -13.59 11.24
N ILE A 510 4.73 -14.74 11.78
CA ILE A 510 4.32 -14.89 13.18
C ILE A 510 5.35 -15.64 14.01
N LEU A 511 6.17 -16.50 13.39
CA LEU A 511 7.23 -17.22 14.11
C LEU A 511 8.53 -17.29 13.31
N LYS A 512 9.65 -17.15 14.01
CA LYS A 512 11.00 -17.44 13.54
C LYS A 512 11.70 -18.36 14.54
N VAL A 513 12.35 -19.42 14.07
CA VAL A 513 13.12 -20.35 14.89
C VAL A 513 14.49 -20.55 14.27
N SER A 514 15.54 -20.23 15.00
CA SER A 514 16.94 -20.39 14.59
C SER A 514 17.60 -21.45 15.46
N THR A 515 18.23 -22.44 14.85
CA THR A 515 18.89 -23.56 15.53
C THR A 515 20.35 -23.61 15.11
N GLN A 516 21.27 -23.60 16.08
CA GLN A 516 22.72 -23.62 15.86
C GLN A 516 23.37 -24.68 16.74
N GLN A 517 24.29 -25.47 16.18
CA GLN A 517 25.10 -26.42 16.97
C GLN A 517 26.26 -25.69 17.64
N THR A 518 26.34 -25.77 18.97
CA THR A 518 27.40 -25.17 19.80
C THR A 518 28.02 -26.25 20.69
N GLY A 519 29.22 -26.72 20.33
CA GLY A 519 29.88 -27.85 21.00
C GLY A 519 29.03 -29.13 20.91
N ASN A 520 28.76 -29.76 22.05
CA ASN A 520 27.90 -30.96 22.15
C ASN A 520 26.41 -30.63 22.37
N SER A 521 26.01 -29.36 22.26
CA SER A 521 24.66 -28.90 22.54
C SER A 521 24.07 -28.09 21.39
N THR A 522 22.75 -28.06 21.29
CA THR A 522 22.04 -27.24 20.31
C THR A 522 21.50 -26.00 20.99
N GLN A 523 21.83 -24.82 20.44
CA GLN A 523 21.18 -23.57 20.82
C GLN A 523 19.96 -23.33 19.90
N THR A 524 18.81 -23.04 20.50
CA THR A 524 17.58 -22.69 19.77
C THR A 524 17.12 -21.31 20.21
N GLN A 525 16.98 -20.40 19.25
CA GLN A 525 16.43 -19.07 19.44
C GLN A 525 15.05 -19.02 18.78
N ARG A 526 14.04 -18.59 19.52
CA ARG A 526 12.65 -18.52 19.06
C ARG A 526 12.17 -17.08 19.18
N ALA A 527 11.59 -16.52 18.12
CA ALA A 527 10.99 -15.20 18.11
C ALA A 527 9.55 -15.28 17.57
N LEU A 528 8.58 -14.99 18.43
CA LEU A 528 7.14 -14.96 18.14
C LEU A 528 6.67 -13.50 18.07
N TYR A 529 6.08 -13.13 16.94
CA TYR A 529 5.65 -11.75 16.65
C TYR A 529 4.15 -11.61 16.90
N LEU A 530 3.78 -10.63 17.72
CA LEU A 530 2.41 -10.33 18.14
C LEU A 530 2.16 -8.82 18.05
N PRO A 531 0.89 -8.37 18.06
CA PRO A 531 0.59 -6.94 18.09
C PRO A 531 1.30 -6.22 19.24
N GLY A 532 2.21 -5.30 18.92
CA GLY A 532 2.97 -4.51 19.91
C GLY A 532 4.03 -5.27 20.71
N LEU A 533 4.32 -6.54 20.39
CA LEU A 533 5.15 -7.41 21.23
C LEU A 533 5.91 -8.46 20.42
N GLU A 534 7.20 -8.63 20.71
CA GLU A 534 7.98 -9.80 20.27
C GLU A 534 8.35 -10.64 21.51
N LEU A 535 7.99 -11.92 21.49
CA LEU A 535 8.38 -12.88 22.54
C LEU A 535 9.58 -13.68 22.06
N ARG A 536 10.72 -13.47 22.71
CA ARG A 536 12.00 -14.07 22.35
C ARG A 536 12.47 -15.02 23.44
N THR A 537 12.76 -16.26 23.10
CA THR A 537 13.36 -17.23 24.02
C THR A 537 14.61 -17.85 23.43
N THR A 538 15.60 -18.10 24.29
CA THR A 538 16.83 -18.81 23.93
C THR A 538 16.92 -20.06 24.80
N LYS A 539 17.19 -21.21 24.18
CA LYS A 539 17.42 -22.49 24.85
C LYS A 539 18.78 -23.05 24.47
N THR A 540 19.46 -23.66 25.43
CA THR A 540 20.64 -24.51 25.20
C THR A 540 20.29 -25.92 25.62
N GLY A 541 20.24 -26.84 24.65
CA GLY A 541 19.59 -28.14 24.86
C GLY A 541 18.10 -27.94 25.18
N SER A 542 17.64 -28.54 26.28
CA SER A 542 16.26 -28.38 26.79
C SER A 542 16.09 -27.22 27.78
N SER A 543 17.18 -26.59 28.21
CA SER A 543 17.15 -25.54 29.24
C SER A 543 16.96 -24.17 28.62
N GLU A 544 15.97 -23.41 29.11
CA GLU A 544 15.78 -21.99 28.75
C GLU A 544 16.83 -21.13 29.45
N THR A 545 17.66 -20.46 28.66
CA THR A 545 18.74 -19.60 29.12
C THR A 545 18.35 -18.12 29.07
N GLU A 546 17.35 -17.76 28.27
CA GLU A 546 16.82 -16.39 28.18
C GLU A 546 15.34 -16.37 27.81
N SER A 547 14.59 -15.46 28.43
CA SER A 547 13.17 -15.21 28.18
C SER A 547 12.93 -13.70 28.16
N LEU A 548 12.75 -13.14 26.97
CA LEU A 548 12.71 -11.71 26.70
C LEU A 548 11.40 -11.31 26.01
N GLN A 549 10.73 -10.30 26.57
CA GLN A 549 9.66 -9.56 25.94
C GLN A 549 10.23 -8.28 25.33
N VAL A 550 10.06 -8.08 24.03
CA VAL A 550 10.38 -6.83 23.35
C VAL A 550 9.07 -6.10 23.06
N ILE A 551 8.72 -5.14 23.90
CA ILE A 551 7.55 -4.29 23.66
C ILE A 551 7.92 -3.28 22.56
N THR A 552 7.07 -3.15 21.55
CA THR A 552 7.27 -2.25 20.41
C THR A 552 6.21 -1.15 20.42
N VAL A 553 6.62 0.09 20.70
CA VAL A 553 5.73 1.26 20.78
C VAL A 553 5.95 2.15 19.57
N GLY A 554 4.89 2.34 18.78
CA GLY A 554 4.95 3.02 17.50
C GLY A 554 5.48 2.15 16.35
N GLU A 555 5.55 2.72 15.15
CA GLU A 555 5.95 2.02 13.93
C GLU A 555 7.47 2.09 13.69
N ALA A 556 8.06 0.95 13.31
CA ALA A 556 9.47 0.88 12.94
C ALA A 556 9.77 1.78 11.72
N GLY A 557 10.90 2.48 11.74
CA GLY A 557 11.25 3.49 10.73
C GLY A 557 10.50 4.81 10.86
N ARG A 558 9.78 5.04 11.97
CA ARG A 558 9.10 6.29 12.33
C ARG A 558 9.42 6.74 13.77
N ALA A 559 10.67 6.56 14.18
CA ALA A 559 11.19 6.75 15.54
C ALA A 559 10.53 5.81 16.57
N GLN A 560 10.50 4.51 16.25
CA GLN A 560 9.98 3.48 17.15
C GLN A 560 10.76 3.44 18.46
N VAL A 561 10.04 3.16 19.56
CA VAL A 561 10.64 2.91 20.86
C VAL A 561 10.44 1.44 21.23
N ARG A 562 11.53 0.78 21.60
CA ARG A 562 11.54 -0.62 22.06
C ARG A 562 11.83 -0.68 23.54
N VAL A 563 11.21 -1.62 24.25
CA VAL A 563 11.52 -1.90 25.66
C VAL A 563 11.90 -3.36 25.80
N LEU A 564 13.03 -3.61 26.45
CA LEU A 564 13.53 -4.96 26.71
C LEU A 564 13.17 -5.37 28.15
N HIS A 565 12.19 -6.25 28.28
CA HIS A 565 11.73 -6.79 29.56
C HIS A 565 12.07 -8.29 29.66
N TRP A 566 13.05 -8.64 30.48
CA TRP A 566 13.41 -10.03 30.75
C TRP A 566 12.54 -10.63 31.85
N ALA A 567 11.92 -11.76 31.54
CA ALA A 567 11.29 -12.63 32.52
C ALA A 567 12.31 -13.60 33.16
N ALA A 568 13.35 -13.99 32.40
CA ALA A 568 14.45 -14.82 32.86
C ALA A 568 15.72 -14.59 32.02
N GLY A 569 16.90 -14.89 32.58
CA GLY A 569 18.15 -14.91 31.82
C GLY A 569 18.70 -13.54 31.41
N LYS A 570 18.32 -12.47 32.12
CA LYS A 570 18.80 -11.11 31.85
C LYS A 570 20.34 -11.04 31.92
N PRO A 571 21.03 -10.47 30.91
CA PRO A 571 22.46 -10.20 31.00
C PRO A 571 22.82 -9.34 32.21
N ALA A 572 24.02 -9.53 32.77
CA ALA A 572 24.44 -8.86 34.01
C ALA A 572 24.67 -7.34 33.83
N ASP A 573 25.08 -6.93 32.63
CA ASP A 573 25.51 -5.58 32.25
C ASP A 573 24.40 -4.71 31.66
N ILE A 574 23.17 -5.22 31.53
CA ILE A 574 22.00 -4.46 31.09
C ILE A 574 20.93 -4.47 32.20
N GLY A 575 20.35 -3.31 32.49
CA GLY A 575 19.19 -3.20 33.37
C GLY A 575 17.93 -3.86 32.77
N ASN A 576 16.97 -4.26 33.62
CA ASN A 576 15.67 -4.68 33.11
C ASN A 576 14.86 -3.46 32.65
N ASP A 577 13.85 -3.69 31.81
CA ASP A 577 12.91 -2.66 31.35
C ASP A 577 13.58 -1.49 30.61
N GLY A 578 14.74 -1.75 30.00
CA GLY A 578 15.53 -0.74 29.31
C GLY A 578 14.83 -0.24 28.05
N LEU A 579 14.57 1.07 27.99
CA LEU A 579 14.04 1.73 26.79
C LEU A 579 15.14 1.98 25.75
N ARG A 580 14.79 1.77 24.48
CA ARG A 580 15.63 2.03 23.31
C ARG A 580 14.85 2.85 22.30
N TYR A 581 15.18 4.13 22.22
CA TYR A 581 14.59 5.09 21.28
C TYR A 581 15.38 5.04 19.96
N SER A 582 14.73 4.67 18.86
CA SER A 582 15.31 4.74 17.52
C SER A 582 15.14 6.14 16.92
N TYR A 583 16.18 6.65 16.25
CA TYR A 583 16.10 7.85 15.42
C TYR A 583 16.54 7.50 14.01
N ASP A 584 15.65 7.79 13.07
CA ASP A 584 15.70 7.25 11.72
C ASP A 584 16.02 8.35 10.69
N ASN A 585 16.57 7.96 9.54
CA ASN A 585 16.77 8.85 8.40
C ASN A 585 15.51 8.96 7.51
N LEU A 586 15.61 9.65 6.37
CA LEU A 586 14.51 9.87 5.42
C LEU A 586 13.78 8.59 5.01
N THR A 587 14.50 7.49 4.84
CA THR A 587 13.96 6.20 4.39
C THR A 587 13.58 5.27 5.55
N GLY A 588 13.69 5.74 6.80
CA GLY A 588 13.36 4.97 8.00
C GLY A 588 14.49 4.06 8.49
N GLY A 589 15.71 4.18 7.97
CA GLY A 589 16.86 3.46 8.49
C GLY A 589 17.24 3.95 9.90
N SER A 590 17.27 3.04 10.88
CA SER A 590 17.62 3.33 12.28
C SER A 590 19.10 3.65 12.41
N GLN A 591 19.43 4.94 12.55
CA GLN A 591 20.82 5.41 12.61
C GLN A 591 21.36 5.56 14.03
N LEU A 592 20.48 5.86 14.98
CA LEU A 592 20.86 6.11 16.37
C LEU A 592 19.88 5.40 17.31
N GLU A 593 20.40 4.69 18.31
CA GLU A 593 19.60 4.21 19.45
C GLU A 593 20.02 4.95 20.72
N LEU A 594 19.04 5.49 21.45
CA LEU A 594 19.26 6.15 22.74
C LEU A 594 18.54 5.42 23.88
N ASP A 595 19.10 5.49 25.08
CA ASP A 595 18.47 4.94 26.29
C ASP A 595 17.41 5.88 26.89
N GLY A 596 16.78 5.42 27.99
CA GLY A 596 15.80 6.19 28.76
C GLY A 596 16.32 7.49 29.39
N SER A 597 17.64 7.71 29.40
CA SER A 597 18.29 8.95 29.85
C SER A 597 18.85 9.79 28.69
N GLY A 598 18.54 9.43 27.44
CA GLY A 598 19.00 10.16 26.25
C GLY A 598 20.48 9.96 25.91
N ASN A 599 21.14 8.93 26.47
CA ASN A 599 22.52 8.58 26.14
C ASN A 599 22.56 7.60 24.97
N VAL A 600 23.62 7.70 24.15
CA VAL A 600 23.77 6.86 22.95
C VAL A 600 24.06 5.41 23.36
N ILE A 601 23.26 4.49 22.84
CA ILE A 601 23.48 3.04 22.92
C ILE A 601 24.27 2.58 21.70
N SER A 602 23.78 2.91 20.49
CA SER A 602 24.36 2.46 19.23
C SER A 602 24.24 3.51 18.12
N GLN A 603 25.15 3.44 17.15
CA GLN A 603 25.14 4.20 15.91
C GLN A 603 25.34 3.26 14.72
N GLU A 604 24.54 3.45 13.68
CA GLU A 604 24.59 2.65 12.46
C GLU A 604 24.44 3.51 11.20
N GLU A 605 25.26 3.27 10.19
CA GLU A 605 25.12 3.88 8.87
C GLU A 605 25.09 2.82 7.79
N TYR A 606 24.41 3.13 6.69
CA TYR A 606 24.11 2.19 5.64
C TYR A 606 24.71 2.65 4.31
N TYR A 607 25.26 1.70 3.54
CA TYR A 607 25.36 1.85 2.10
C TYR A 607 23.96 2.04 1.50
N PRO A 608 23.83 2.67 0.32
CA PRO A 608 22.53 3.00 -0.26
C PRO A 608 21.54 1.84 -0.36
N TYR A 609 22.01 0.62 -0.63
CA TYR A 609 21.17 -0.58 -0.75
C TYR A 609 21.07 -1.38 0.58
N GLY A 610 21.33 -0.76 1.73
CA GLY A 610 21.02 -1.31 3.05
C GLY A 610 22.09 -2.19 3.70
N GLY A 611 23.27 -2.35 3.08
CA GLY A 611 24.41 -2.94 3.78
C GLY A 611 24.93 -2.00 4.87
N THR A 612 25.34 -2.51 6.01
CA THR A 612 25.90 -1.68 7.09
C THR A 612 27.32 -1.23 6.77
N ALA A 613 27.54 0.08 6.73
CA ALA A 613 28.84 0.73 6.51
C ALA A 613 29.52 1.13 7.83
N VAL A 614 28.73 1.55 8.82
CA VAL A 614 29.18 1.86 10.18
C VAL A 614 28.33 1.09 11.17
N TRP A 615 28.98 0.44 12.15
CA TRP A 615 28.30 -0.20 13.27
C TRP A 615 29.09 -0.03 14.56
N ALA A 616 28.58 0.80 15.48
CA ALA A 616 29.21 1.08 16.75
C ALA A 616 28.19 1.00 17.89
N ALA A 617 28.65 0.58 19.07
CA ALA A 617 27.83 0.50 20.26
C ALA A 617 28.64 0.81 21.52
N ARG A 618 27.98 1.22 22.59
CA ARG A 618 28.64 1.47 23.89
C ARG A 618 29.06 0.16 24.58
N SER A 619 28.39 -0.95 24.29
CA SER A 619 28.71 -2.28 24.78
C SER A 619 28.37 -3.35 23.73
N GLN A 620 29.08 -4.49 23.77
CA GLN A 620 28.79 -5.61 22.88
C GLN A 620 27.44 -6.26 23.19
N THR A 621 27.09 -6.38 24.47
CA THR A 621 25.82 -6.99 24.88
C THR A 621 24.64 -6.19 24.36
N GLU A 622 24.70 -4.86 24.42
CA GLU A 622 23.59 -4.05 23.90
C GLU A 622 23.48 -4.09 22.38
N ALA A 623 24.61 -4.24 21.66
CA ALA A 623 24.63 -4.37 20.21
C ALA A 623 23.82 -5.58 19.72
N ASN A 624 23.78 -6.67 20.50
CA ASN A 624 23.09 -7.92 20.14
C ASN A 624 21.55 -7.79 20.11
N TYR A 625 20.98 -6.77 20.76
CA TYR A 625 19.52 -6.59 20.85
C TYR A 625 18.95 -5.59 19.82
N LYS A 626 19.77 -5.06 18.90
CA LYS A 626 19.27 -4.25 17.77
C LYS A 626 18.88 -5.14 16.59
N THR A 627 17.58 -5.30 16.37
CA THR A 627 17.01 -6.15 15.31
C THR A 627 16.50 -5.35 14.11
N ALA A 628 15.76 -4.26 14.35
CA ALA A 628 15.30 -3.33 13.32
C ALA A 628 16.42 -2.37 12.90
N ARG A 629 16.72 -2.31 11.60
CA ARG A 629 17.87 -1.57 11.05
C ARG A 629 17.49 -0.73 9.83
N TYR A 630 17.85 -1.17 8.63
CA TYR A 630 17.59 -0.49 7.37
C TYR A 630 16.09 -0.44 7.05
N SER A 631 15.59 0.73 6.64
CA SER A 631 14.17 0.98 6.33
C SER A 631 13.18 0.55 7.43
N GLY A 632 13.63 0.52 8.69
CA GLY A 632 12.83 0.05 9.82
C GLY A 632 12.54 -1.45 9.81
N LYS A 633 13.26 -2.24 9.01
CA LYS A 633 13.02 -3.68 8.85
C LYS A 633 13.98 -4.51 9.70
N GLU A 634 13.50 -5.67 10.15
CA GLU A 634 14.32 -6.63 10.88
C GLU A 634 15.35 -7.26 9.94
N ARG A 635 16.61 -7.24 10.36
CA ARG A 635 17.69 -8.00 9.72
C ARG A 635 17.84 -9.33 10.43
N ASP A 636 17.55 -10.42 9.72
CA ASP A 636 17.69 -11.76 10.27
C ASP A 636 19.16 -12.21 10.33
N ALA A 637 19.42 -13.33 11.04
CA ALA A 637 20.77 -13.88 11.17
C ALA A 637 21.37 -14.30 9.81
N THR A 638 20.50 -14.63 8.85
CA THR A 638 20.87 -14.92 7.45
C THR A 638 21.42 -13.70 6.69
N GLY A 639 21.25 -12.50 7.23
CA GLY A 639 21.56 -11.23 6.59
C GLY A 639 20.45 -10.65 5.74
N LEU A 640 19.37 -11.41 5.51
CA LEU A 640 18.20 -10.93 4.79
C LEU A 640 17.43 -9.92 5.64
N TYR A 641 16.82 -8.94 4.97
CA TYR A 641 15.82 -8.09 5.58
C TYR A 641 14.42 -8.63 5.29
N TYR A 642 13.60 -8.79 6.33
CA TYR A 642 12.21 -9.18 6.19
C TYR A 642 11.31 -7.95 6.05
N TYR A 643 10.63 -7.80 4.91
CA TYR A 643 9.79 -6.64 4.62
C TYR A 643 8.29 -6.88 4.84
N GLY A 644 7.85 -8.13 4.98
CA GLY A 644 6.45 -8.53 5.00
C GLY A 644 6.21 -9.68 4.03
N TYR A 645 5.98 -9.36 2.76
CA TYR A 645 5.72 -10.37 1.72
C TYR A 645 6.99 -10.92 1.07
N ARG A 646 8.12 -10.21 1.19
CA ARG A 646 9.39 -10.61 0.59
C ARG A 646 10.58 -10.41 1.52
N TYR A 647 11.65 -11.17 1.24
CA TYR A 647 12.96 -11.00 1.83
C TYR A 647 13.89 -10.27 0.85
N TYR A 648 14.72 -9.38 1.38
CA TYR A 648 15.61 -8.51 0.62
C TYR A 648 17.08 -8.81 0.86
N GLN A 649 17.89 -8.80 -0.20
CA GLN A 649 19.34 -9.04 -0.18
C GLN A 649 20.11 -7.71 -0.29
N PRO A 650 20.57 -7.11 0.83
CA PRO A 650 21.25 -5.81 0.81
C PRO A 650 22.62 -5.83 0.11
N TRP A 651 23.23 -7.00 -0.03
CA TRP A 651 24.50 -7.18 -0.76
C TRP A 651 24.32 -7.33 -2.28
N ALA A 652 23.13 -7.74 -2.73
CA ALA A 652 22.82 -7.88 -4.16
C ALA A 652 21.94 -6.73 -4.69
N GLY A 653 21.39 -5.90 -3.80
CA GLY A 653 20.54 -4.76 -4.17
C GLY A 653 19.19 -5.16 -4.75
N ARG A 654 18.68 -6.37 -4.48
CA ARG A 654 17.46 -6.92 -5.10
C ARG A 654 16.66 -7.84 -4.17
N TRP A 655 15.42 -8.12 -4.55
CA TRP A 655 14.52 -9.04 -3.83
C TRP A 655 14.92 -10.50 -4.03
N LEU A 656 14.70 -11.33 -3.01
CA LEU A 656 14.98 -12.78 -3.04
C LEU A 656 13.95 -13.58 -3.87
N SER A 657 12.78 -13.00 -4.10
CA SER A 657 11.69 -13.57 -4.88
C SER A 657 11.00 -12.52 -5.75
N ALA A 658 10.36 -12.99 -6.82
CA ALA A 658 9.55 -12.16 -7.70
C ALA A 658 8.39 -11.50 -6.91
N ASP A 659 8.03 -10.27 -7.30
CA ASP A 659 6.95 -9.50 -6.69
C ASP A 659 5.59 -10.23 -6.81
N PRO A 660 4.94 -10.60 -5.69
CA PRO A 660 3.65 -11.27 -5.73
C PRO A 660 2.51 -10.33 -6.14
N ALA A 661 2.69 -9.01 -6.09
CA ALA A 661 1.75 -8.05 -6.66
C ALA A 661 1.87 -7.92 -8.20
N GLY A 662 2.85 -8.59 -8.82
CA GLY A 662 3.08 -8.56 -10.25
C GLY A 662 3.58 -7.18 -10.72
N THR A 663 3.02 -6.68 -11.82
CA THR A 663 3.58 -5.53 -12.56
C THR A 663 3.21 -4.16 -12.01
N VAL A 664 2.72 -4.08 -10.76
CA VAL A 664 2.30 -2.83 -10.10
C VAL A 664 3.43 -1.79 -10.04
N ASP A 665 4.68 -2.23 -9.90
CA ASP A 665 5.85 -1.35 -9.82
C ASP A 665 6.83 -1.48 -11.01
N GLY A 666 6.32 -1.99 -12.14
CA GLY A 666 7.04 -2.19 -13.40
C GLY A 666 7.18 -3.65 -13.82
N LEU A 667 7.78 -3.89 -14.99
CA LEU A 667 7.92 -5.24 -15.57
C LEU A 667 9.01 -6.10 -14.90
N ASN A 668 9.95 -5.49 -14.19
CA ASN A 668 11.01 -6.19 -13.49
C ASN A 668 10.57 -6.51 -12.06
N LEU A 669 10.26 -7.79 -11.80
CA LEU A 669 9.69 -8.21 -10.52
C LEU A 669 10.72 -8.35 -9.38
N PHE A 670 12.01 -8.11 -9.63
CA PHE A 670 13.09 -8.21 -8.63
C PHE A 670 13.71 -6.85 -8.27
N ARG A 671 13.31 -5.78 -8.95
CA ARG A 671 13.88 -4.45 -8.80
C ARG A 671 13.53 -3.85 -7.43
N MET A 672 14.55 -3.38 -6.70
CA MET A 672 14.36 -2.72 -5.41
C MET A 672 14.16 -1.22 -5.59
N CYS A 673 13.06 -0.66 -5.07
CA CYS A 673 12.86 0.78 -4.93
C CYS A 673 13.13 1.59 -6.21
N ARG A 674 12.82 1.01 -7.39
CA ARG A 674 13.12 1.56 -8.73
C ARG A 674 14.58 1.99 -8.92
N ASN A 675 15.52 1.30 -8.26
CA ASN A 675 16.96 1.62 -8.24
C ASN A 675 17.29 2.99 -7.63
N ASN A 676 16.40 3.53 -6.78
CA ASN A 676 16.63 4.76 -6.02
C ASN A 676 16.30 4.55 -4.53
N PRO A 677 17.12 3.78 -3.81
CA PRO A 677 16.89 3.42 -2.41
C PRO A 677 17.19 4.56 -1.41
N VAL A 678 17.76 5.67 -1.88
CA VAL A 678 18.03 6.86 -1.04
C VAL A 678 16.77 7.72 -0.86
N ASN A 679 15.89 7.70 -1.86
CA ASN A 679 14.70 8.56 -1.89
C ASN A 679 13.37 7.78 -1.79
N SER A 680 13.42 6.45 -1.90
CA SER A 680 12.23 5.61 -1.94
C SER A 680 12.31 4.51 -0.90
N THR A 681 11.16 4.13 -0.35
CA THR A 681 11.02 2.99 0.56
C THR A 681 10.04 1.99 0.00
N ASP A 682 10.17 0.74 0.43
CA ASP A 682 9.13 -0.27 0.30
C ASP A 682 8.70 -0.66 1.72
N ASP A 683 7.41 -0.53 2.01
CA ASP A 683 6.89 -0.73 3.37
C ASP A 683 6.46 -2.17 3.61
N SER A 684 6.26 -2.99 2.58
CA SER A 684 5.73 -4.37 2.72
C SER A 684 6.45 -5.40 1.84
N GLY A 685 7.30 -4.94 0.93
CA GLY A 685 7.87 -5.74 -0.14
C GLY A 685 6.93 -5.91 -1.34
N LEU A 686 5.91 -5.07 -1.54
CA LEU A 686 4.97 -5.19 -2.67
C LEU A 686 4.97 -3.99 -3.62
N PHE A 687 5.42 -2.83 -3.16
CA PHE A 687 5.39 -1.62 -3.97
C PHE A 687 6.30 -0.54 -3.39
N THR A 688 7.05 0.10 -4.26
CA THR A 688 7.82 1.30 -3.92
C THR A 688 6.88 2.45 -3.59
N ARG A 689 6.93 2.96 -2.36
CA ARG A 689 6.33 4.24 -2.00
C ARG A 689 7.28 5.36 -2.40
N ARG A 690 6.93 6.10 -3.45
CA ARG A 690 7.48 7.46 -3.62
C ARG A 690 6.74 8.37 -2.65
N PHE A 691 7.47 8.95 -1.70
CA PHE A 691 6.94 9.89 -0.69
C PHE A 691 5.97 10.91 -1.35
N ILE A 692 6.36 11.48 -2.50
CA ILE A 692 5.56 12.45 -3.28
C ILE A 692 4.16 11.94 -3.68
N GLN A 693 4.02 10.67 -4.04
CA GLN A 693 2.72 10.13 -4.49
C GLN A 693 1.78 9.90 -3.31
N TRP A 694 2.29 9.35 -2.22
CA TRP A 694 1.54 9.20 -0.97
C TRP A 694 1.07 10.55 -0.40
N PHE A 695 1.93 11.58 -0.38
CA PHE A 695 1.52 12.94 0.03
C PHE A 695 0.43 13.51 -0.87
N ARG A 696 0.53 13.32 -2.19
CA ARG A 696 -0.50 13.80 -3.14
C ARG A 696 -1.83 13.10 -2.90
N GLU A 697 -1.82 11.79 -2.64
CA GLU A 697 -3.02 11.00 -2.36
C GLU A 697 -3.63 11.39 -1.02
N LYS A 698 -2.86 11.42 0.06
CA LYS A 698 -3.34 11.83 1.41
C LYS A 698 -3.83 13.27 1.44
N ARG A 699 -3.15 14.20 0.77
CA ARG A 699 -3.62 15.59 0.63
C ARG A 699 -4.92 15.67 -0.17
N THR A 700 -5.07 14.85 -1.20
CA THR A 700 -6.31 14.80 -1.99
C THR A 700 -7.44 14.23 -1.14
N GLU A 701 -7.21 13.10 -0.46
CA GLU A 701 -8.16 12.46 0.45
C GLU A 701 -8.62 13.43 1.55
N ARG A 702 -7.69 14.11 2.23
CA ARG A 702 -8.02 15.12 3.26
C ARG A 702 -8.86 16.26 2.69
N ARG A 703 -8.55 16.74 1.48
CA ARG A 703 -9.32 17.82 0.83
C ARG A 703 -10.72 17.38 0.41
N VAL A 704 -10.85 16.15 -0.08
CA VAL A 704 -12.14 15.57 -0.43
C VAL A 704 -12.99 15.37 0.82
N ASN A 705 -12.41 14.80 1.88
CA ASN A 705 -13.12 14.59 3.14
C ASN A 705 -13.56 15.93 3.76
N LYS A 706 -12.81 17.02 3.59
CA LYS A 706 -13.28 18.37 3.99
C LYS A 706 -14.55 18.80 3.25
N SER A 707 -14.66 18.51 1.94
CA SER A 707 -15.88 18.82 1.18
C SER A 707 -17.07 17.99 1.67
N TYR A 708 -16.85 16.71 1.98
CA TYR A 708 -17.89 15.84 2.56
C TYR A 708 -18.26 16.18 4.02
N GLN A 709 -17.31 16.64 4.83
CA GLN A 709 -17.57 17.20 6.17
C GLN A 709 -18.32 18.54 6.12
N GLN A 710 -18.20 19.28 5.01
CA GLN A 710 -19.03 20.46 4.79
C GLN A 710 -20.45 20.04 4.39
N MET A 711 -20.58 19.08 3.49
CA MET A 711 -21.87 18.46 3.13
C MET A 711 -22.58 17.90 4.36
N SER A 712 -21.86 17.26 5.29
CA SER A 712 -22.45 16.70 6.51
C SER A 712 -23.11 17.72 7.45
N LYS A 713 -22.88 19.02 7.25
CA LYS A 713 -23.56 20.08 8.00
C LYS A 713 -24.97 20.35 7.49
N GLY A 714 -25.27 19.94 6.25
CA GLY A 714 -26.62 19.98 5.70
C GLY A 714 -27.54 19.03 6.47
N THR A 715 -28.76 19.50 6.78
CA THR A 715 -29.74 18.73 7.58
C THR A 715 -30.11 17.38 6.96
N HIS A 716 -30.04 17.24 5.63
CA HIS A 716 -30.35 15.98 4.92
C HIS A 716 -29.31 14.87 5.11
N TRP A 717 -28.12 15.19 5.63
CA TRP A 717 -27.00 14.25 5.70
C TRP A 717 -26.56 13.89 7.12
N LYS A 718 -27.18 14.52 8.12
CA LYS A 718 -26.74 14.48 9.51
C LYS A 718 -26.68 13.03 10.02
N GLY A 719 -25.46 12.56 10.28
CA GLY A 719 -25.18 11.21 10.79
C GLY A 719 -24.93 10.13 9.72
N GLU A 720 -25.10 10.43 8.43
CA GLU A 720 -24.96 9.44 7.34
C GLU A 720 -23.73 9.68 6.44
N ILE A 721 -23.31 10.94 6.26
CA ILE A 721 -22.13 11.31 5.45
C ILE A 721 -21.11 12.04 6.31
N THR A 722 -19.87 11.57 6.33
CA THR A 722 -18.74 12.22 7.04
C THR A 722 -17.45 12.23 6.22
N SER A 723 -17.38 11.43 5.17
CA SER A 723 -16.21 11.27 4.30
C SER A 723 -16.61 10.71 2.93
N PHE A 724 -15.68 10.62 1.98
CA PHE A 724 -15.96 9.89 0.74
C PHE A 724 -16.24 8.40 1.00
N LYS A 725 -15.59 7.80 2.01
CA LYS A 725 -15.79 6.39 2.39
C LYS A 725 -17.23 6.12 2.85
N SER A 726 -17.83 7.03 3.61
CA SER A 726 -19.25 6.89 4.00
C SER A 726 -20.18 7.00 2.80
N VAL A 727 -19.85 7.84 1.79
CA VAL A 727 -20.63 7.91 0.55
C VAL A 727 -20.49 6.64 -0.27
N SER A 728 -19.31 6.03 -0.32
CA SER A 728 -19.12 4.71 -0.93
C SER A 728 -20.00 3.65 -0.26
N ALA A 729 -19.97 3.58 1.07
CA ALA A 729 -20.79 2.64 1.81
C ALA A 729 -22.30 2.86 1.62
N LEU A 730 -22.75 4.12 1.47
CA LEU A 730 -24.14 4.44 1.13
C LEU A 730 -24.48 4.01 -0.31
N SER A 731 -23.59 4.26 -1.27
CA SER A 731 -23.74 3.81 -2.66
C SER A 731 -23.94 2.30 -2.73
N ASP A 732 -23.07 1.54 -2.05
CA ASP A 732 -23.13 0.07 -2.00
C ASP A 732 -24.47 -0.41 -1.41
N ARG A 733 -24.87 0.18 -0.27
CA ARG A 733 -26.15 -0.14 0.38
C ARG A 733 -27.35 0.19 -0.50
N ASN A 734 -27.32 1.32 -1.19
CA ASN A 734 -28.41 1.74 -2.08
C ASN A 734 -28.55 0.78 -3.26
N ILE A 735 -27.43 0.34 -3.85
CA ILE A 735 -27.43 -0.67 -4.90
C ILE A 735 -27.95 -2.00 -4.38
N GLU A 736 -27.50 -2.45 -3.22
CA GLU A 736 -27.98 -3.70 -2.60
C GLU A 736 -29.49 -3.66 -2.34
N ASN A 737 -30.01 -2.56 -1.81
CA ASN A 737 -31.44 -2.36 -1.60
C ASN A 737 -32.22 -2.39 -2.92
N LEU A 738 -31.71 -1.74 -3.97
CA LEU A 738 -32.34 -1.77 -5.29
C LEU A 738 -32.27 -3.16 -5.93
N ARG A 739 -31.18 -3.90 -5.75
CA ARG A 739 -31.07 -5.29 -6.20
C ARG A 739 -32.10 -6.15 -5.47
N GLY A 740 -32.22 -6.03 -4.16
CA GLY A 740 -33.23 -6.74 -3.36
C GLY A 740 -34.67 -6.47 -3.79
N LYS A 741 -34.97 -5.27 -4.31
CA LYS A 741 -36.29 -4.89 -4.84
C LYS A 741 -36.60 -5.39 -6.25
N ASN A 742 -35.56 -5.62 -7.06
CA ASN A 742 -35.70 -5.85 -8.50
C ASN A 742 -35.35 -7.26 -8.96
N TYR A 743 -34.58 -8.04 -8.18
CA TYR A 743 -34.10 -9.36 -8.61
C TYR A 743 -35.10 -10.48 -8.24
N PRO A 744 -35.21 -11.53 -9.08
CA PRO A 744 -34.50 -11.72 -10.35
C PRO A 744 -35.06 -10.82 -11.47
N LEU A 745 -34.14 -10.27 -12.29
CA LEU A 745 -34.50 -9.45 -13.45
C LEU A 745 -35.07 -10.32 -14.58
N THR A 746 -36.04 -9.78 -15.33
CA THR A 746 -36.44 -10.33 -16.63
C THR A 746 -35.30 -10.19 -17.64
N LYS A 747 -35.36 -10.91 -18.76
CA LYS A 747 -34.34 -10.80 -19.81
C LYS A 747 -34.21 -9.37 -20.33
N GLU A 748 -35.34 -8.71 -20.58
CA GLU A 748 -35.40 -7.35 -21.13
C GLU A 748 -34.81 -6.32 -20.15
N SER A 749 -35.12 -6.46 -18.85
CA SER A 749 -34.57 -5.57 -17.83
C SER A 749 -33.09 -5.84 -17.55
N TYR A 750 -32.64 -7.09 -17.63
CA TYR A 750 -31.22 -7.43 -17.57
C TYR A 750 -30.42 -6.82 -18.74
N ASP A 751 -30.92 -6.98 -19.97
CA ASP A 751 -30.30 -6.42 -21.18
C ASP A 751 -30.25 -4.87 -21.11
N PHE A 752 -31.28 -4.24 -20.53
CA PHE A 752 -31.29 -2.81 -20.25
C PHE A 752 -30.18 -2.41 -19.26
N VAL A 753 -30.00 -3.10 -18.12
CA VAL A 753 -28.92 -2.78 -17.17
C VAL A 753 -27.55 -2.90 -17.82
N GLU A 754 -27.30 -3.99 -18.54
CA GLU A 754 -25.99 -4.26 -19.14
C GLU A 754 -25.66 -3.31 -20.29
N SER A 755 -26.65 -2.88 -21.07
CA SER A 755 -26.48 -1.82 -22.06
C SER A 755 -26.25 -0.46 -21.38
N PHE A 756 -27.01 -0.13 -20.33
CA PHE A 756 -26.90 1.12 -19.60
C PHE A 756 -25.52 1.31 -18.95
N LYS A 757 -24.94 0.23 -18.39
CA LYS A 757 -23.60 0.24 -17.78
C LYS A 757 -22.49 0.57 -18.77
N LYS A 758 -22.71 0.33 -20.08
CA LYS A 758 -21.74 0.61 -21.15
C LYS A 758 -21.87 2.00 -21.74
N LEU A 759 -22.83 2.81 -21.28
CA LEU A 759 -23.04 4.16 -21.79
C LEU A 759 -21.89 5.09 -21.44
N ASN A 760 -21.50 5.86 -22.45
CA ASN A 760 -20.63 7.01 -22.30
C ASN A 760 -21.44 8.20 -21.82
N PHE A 761 -20.89 8.98 -20.89
CA PHE A 761 -21.53 10.19 -20.38
C PHE A 761 -20.66 11.42 -20.65
N ASN A 762 -21.31 12.51 -21.00
CA ASN A 762 -20.73 13.84 -21.07
C ASN A 762 -21.19 14.65 -19.85
N LEU A 763 -20.26 15.36 -19.22
CA LEU A 763 -20.49 16.28 -18.12
C LEU A 763 -20.81 17.66 -18.70
N ILE A 764 -21.96 18.20 -18.35
CA ILE A 764 -22.44 19.48 -18.87
C ILE A 764 -22.42 20.52 -17.75
N HIS A 765 -21.72 21.62 -17.99
CA HIS A 765 -21.66 22.77 -17.10
C HIS A 765 -22.04 24.06 -17.85
N TYR A 766 -22.71 24.98 -17.16
CA TYR A 766 -23.10 26.27 -17.70
C TYR A 766 -22.50 27.39 -16.84
N SER A 767 -21.94 28.40 -17.50
CA SER A 767 -21.33 29.56 -16.85
C SER A 767 -21.35 30.76 -17.80
N ASP A 768 -21.54 31.97 -17.28
CA ASP A 768 -21.32 33.20 -18.04
C ASP A 768 -19.84 33.65 -18.04
N VAL A 769 -19.07 33.15 -17.07
CA VAL A 769 -17.62 33.36 -16.98
C VAL A 769 -16.90 32.37 -17.90
N ASP A 770 -15.89 32.85 -18.63
CA ASP A 770 -15.00 31.97 -19.39
C ASP A 770 -14.16 31.12 -18.43
N LEU A 771 -14.33 29.80 -18.51
CA LEU A 771 -13.64 28.85 -17.63
C LEU A 771 -12.33 28.33 -18.22
N ILE A 772 -12.03 28.67 -19.47
CA ILE A 772 -10.81 28.24 -20.16
C ILE A 772 -9.65 29.16 -19.77
N ASN A 773 -8.59 28.55 -19.24
CA ASN A 773 -7.33 29.21 -18.92
C ASN A 773 -6.16 28.31 -19.35
N ASP A 774 -5.23 28.84 -20.14
CA ASP A 774 -4.08 28.11 -20.70
C ASP A 774 -4.44 26.77 -21.35
N GLY A 775 -5.50 26.77 -22.17
CA GLY A 775 -5.98 25.57 -22.88
C GLY A 775 -6.65 24.51 -21.99
N LYS A 776 -7.01 24.85 -20.74
CA LYS A 776 -7.71 23.96 -19.82
C LYS A 776 -8.95 24.64 -19.24
N ALA A 777 -10.09 23.94 -19.23
CA ALA A 777 -11.26 24.41 -18.49
C ALA A 777 -11.12 24.03 -17.01
N VAL A 778 -11.37 24.99 -16.11
CA VAL A 778 -11.32 24.73 -14.66
C VAL A 778 -12.63 25.13 -13.99
N PHE A 779 -13.44 24.13 -13.69
CA PHE A 779 -14.73 24.24 -13.00
C PHE A 779 -14.49 24.24 -11.49
N ARG A 780 -14.95 25.27 -10.75
CA ARG A 780 -14.66 25.44 -9.32
C ARG A 780 -15.95 25.44 -8.50
N SER A 781 -15.88 24.94 -7.27
CA SER A 781 -16.95 25.09 -6.28
C SER A 781 -17.12 26.55 -5.86
N ARG A 782 -18.32 26.91 -5.37
CA ARG A 782 -18.61 28.24 -4.81
C ARG A 782 -17.56 28.64 -3.77
N ARG A 783 -17.29 27.76 -2.80
CA ARG A 783 -16.29 28.02 -1.77
C ARG A 783 -14.90 28.21 -2.34
N ASN A 784 -14.51 27.44 -3.36
CA ASN A 784 -13.23 27.62 -4.03
C ASN A 784 -13.13 28.94 -4.81
N LEU A 785 -14.23 29.43 -5.37
CA LEU A 785 -14.30 30.75 -6.02
C LEU A 785 -14.16 31.88 -4.99
N LEU A 786 -14.85 31.78 -3.85
CA LEU A 786 -14.74 32.73 -2.73
C LEU A 786 -13.32 32.77 -2.16
N ASP A 787 -12.73 31.60 -1.85
CA ASP A 787 -11.36 31.47 -1.34
C ASP A 787 -10.32 32.14 -2.27
N ARG A 788 -10.61 32.19 -3.58
CA ARG A 788 -9.75 32.76 -4.61
C ARG A 788 -10.12 34.19 -5.02
N ARG A 789 -11.14 34.78 -4.39
CA ARG A 789 -11.67 36.12 -4.73
C ARG A 789 -12.03 36.27 -6.21
N MET A 790 -12.55 35.19 -6.81
CA MET A 790 -13.04 35.21 -8.19
C MET A 790 -14.47 35.73 -8.21
N ILE A 791 -14.82 36.54 -9.22
CA ILE A 791 -16.17 37.08 -9.39
C ILE A 791 -17.08 35.98 -9.98
N PHE A 792 -18.25 35.77 -9.38
CA PHE A 792 -19.28 34.85 -9.85
C PHE A 792 -20.66 35.28 -9.30
N GLU A 793 -21.74 34.78 -9.91
CA GLU A 793 -23.11 35.06 -9.48
C GLU A 793 -23.44 34.34 -8.17
N GLN A 794 -23.61 35.09 -7.08
CA GLN A 794 -23.83 34.55 -5.75
C GLN A 794 -25.28 34.10 -5.52
N GLY A 795 -26.25 34.58 -6.29
CA GLY A 795 -27.66 34.19 -6.18
C GLY A 795 -27.98 32.76 -6.64
N ASN A 796 -27.02 32.09 -7.29
CA ASN A 796 -27.19 30.75 -7.86
C ASN A 796 -27.12 29.59 -6.83
N THR A 797 -26.64 29.86 -5.61
CA THR A 797 -26.70 28.92 -4.48
C THR A 797 -27.41 29.63 -3.33
N THR A 798 -28.58 29.14 -2.96
CA THR A 798 -29.44 29.76 -1.94
C THR A 798 -28.99 29.36 -0.53
N ASP A 799 -29.39 30.12 0.49
CA ASP A 799 -29.17 29.72 1.89
C ASP A 799 -29.87 28.40 2.22
N THR A 800 -30.99 28.10 1.55
CA THR A 800 -31.65 26.80 1.64
C THR A 800 -30.75 25.67 1.14
N ASP A 801 -30.09 25.82 -0.01
CA ASP A 801 -29.13 24.83 -0.51
C ASP A 801 -27.99 24.61 0.51
N ILE A 802 -27.44 25.71 1.05
CA ILE A 802 -26.32 25.63 2.01
C ILE A 802 -26.75 24.92 3.31
N ASN A 803 -27.92 25.27 3.85
CA ASN A 803 -28.39 24.76 5.15
C ASN A 803 -28.95 23.34 5.09
N PHE A 804 -29.62 22.96 3.98
CA PHE A 804 -30.23 21.65 3.85
C PHE A 804 -29.28 20.62 3.21
N VAL A 805 -28.51 21.00 2.20
CA VAL A 805 -27.64 20.06 1.45
C VAL A 805 -26.14 20.28 1.67
N GLY A 806 -25.67 21.48 2.03
CA GLY A 806 -24.26 21.71 2.38
C GLY A 806 -23.24 21.45 1.25
N THR A 807 -23.68 21.47 -0.01
CA THR A 807 -22.86 21.11 -1.18
C THR A 807 -22.07 22.29 -1.78
N ASP A 808 -21.86 23.37 -1.02
CA ASP A 808 -21.21 24.61 -1.47
C ASP A 808 -19.71 24.45 -1.81
N ASP A 809 -19.10 23.33 -1.42
CA ASP A 809 -17.73 22.97 -1.80
C ASP A 809 -17.63 21.94 -2.94
N PHE A 810 -18.71 21.75 -3.72
CA PHE A 810 -18.75 20.90 -4.92
C PHE A 810 -18.93 21.71 -6.21
N SER A 811 -18.41 21.17 -7.31
CA SER A 811 -18.67 21.62 -8.68
C SER A 811 -19.75 20.72 -9.28
N PHE A 812 -20.79 21.32 -9.82
CA PHE A 812 -21.98 20.61 -10.31
C PHE A 812 -21.95 20.40 -11.82
N PHE A 813 -22.37 19.21 -12.25
CA PHE A 813 -22.52 18.87 -13.66
C PHE A 813 -23.83 18.14 -13.88
N SER A 814 -24.57 18.49 -14.92
CA SER A 814 -25.62 17.60 -15.43
C SER A 814 -25.00 16.52 -16.31
N LEU A 815 -25.58 15.33 -16.31
CA LEU A 815 -25.15 14.23 -17.17
C LEU A 815 -25.92 14.24 -18.49
N LYS A 816 -25.23 13.86 -19.57
CA LYS A 816 -25.78 13.67 -20.91
C LYS A 816 -25.29 12.36 -21.48
N VAL A 817 -26.17 11.55 -22.04
CA VAL A 817 -25.78 10.25 -22.63
C VAL A 817 -25.13 10.48 -23.99
N GLY A 818 -23.89 10.02 -24.15
CA GLY A 818 -23.13 10.02 -25.40
C GLY A 818 -23.32 11.29 -26.25
N ASN A 819 -23.78 11.11 -27.49
CA ASN A 819 -23.99 12.19 -28.45
C ASN A 819 -25.38 12.83 -28.39
N ALA A 820 -26.18 12.57 -27.35
CA ALA A 820 -27.50 13.17 -27.23
C ALA A 820 -27.44 14.71 -27.22
N GLU A 821 -28.54 15.37 -27.60
CA GLU A 821 -28.62 16.83 -27.55
C GLU A 821 -28.46 17.34 -26.10
N GLY A 822 -29.14 16.67 -25.16
CA GLY A 822 -29.12 16.98 -23.73
C GLY A 822 -29.73 18.34 -23.38
N LYS A 823 -29.50 18.80 -22.15
CA LYS A 823 -29.98 20.09 -21.64
C LYS A 823 -29.42 21.25 -22.47
N GLN A 824 -30.29 22.12 -22.99
CA GLN A 824 -29.92 23.22 -23.90
C GLN A 824 -29.88 24.62 -23.27
N VAL A 825 -30.50 24.80 -22.11
CA VAL A 825 -30.61 26.10 -21.41
C VAL A 825 -30.41 25.89 -19.92
N SER A 826 -29.83 26.87 -19.23
CA SER A 826 -29.58 26.81 -17.80
C SER A 826 -29.61 28.20 -17.18
N ARG A 827 -30.15 28.31 -15.97
CA ARG A 827 -30.08 29.57 -15.18
C ARG A 827 -28.66 29.95 -14.76
N PHE A 828 -27.71 29.01 -14.84
CA PHE A 828 -26.32 29.19 -14.40
C PHE A 828 -25.44 29.89 -15.44
N GLY A 829 -25.94 30.16 -16.65
CA GLY A 829 -25.26 30.95 -17.66
C GLY A 829 -25.54 30.50 -19.09
N HIS A 830 -25.04 31.28 -20.05
CA HIS A 830 -25.30 31.14 -21.48
C HIS A 830 -24.22 30.36 -22.24
N GLN A 831 -23.03 30.18 -21.64
CA GLN A 831 -21.97 29.37 -22.22
C GLN A 831 -22.09 27.93 -21.73
N ARG A 832 -22.13 26.99 -22.66
CA ARG A 832 -22.22 25.55 -22.40
C ARG A 832 -20.84 24.91 -22.58
N TYR A 833 -20.44 24.14 -21.57
CA TYR A 833 -19.22 23.34 -21.57
C TYR A 833 -19.60 21.86 -21.53
N ASP A 834 -19.21 21.11 -22.56
CA ASP A 834 -19.33 19.65 -22.63
C ASP A 834 -17.95 19.03 -22.38
N VAL A 835 -17.83 18.19 -21.35
CA VAL A 835 -16.60 17.44 -21.01
C VAL A 835 -16.88 15.95 -21.14
N ASN A 836 -16.08 15.23 -21.91
CA ASN A 836 -16.18 13.77 -21.95
C ASN A 836 -15.76 13.18 -20.60
N ALA A 837 -16.65 12.45 -19.90
CA ALA A 837 -16.34 11.90 -18.58
C ALA A 837 -15.14 10.95 -18.60
N ALA A 838 -14.93 10.21 -19.71
CA ALA A 838 -13.77 9.33 -19.88
C ALA A 838 -12.45 10.12 -19.89
N SER A 839 -12.44 11.35 -20.45
CA SER A 839 -11.24 12.20 -20.49
C SER A 839 -10.77 12.66 -19.10
N VAL A 840 -11.66 12.64 -18.11
CA VAL A 840 -11.40 13.09 -16.73
C VAL A 840 -11.52 11.96 -15.70
N GLU A 841 -11.69 10.71 -16.13
CA GLU A 841 -11.88 9.56 -15.22
C GLU A 841 -10.71 9.41 -14.23
N ASN A 842 -9.50 9.78 -14.68
CA ASN A 842 -8.29 9.70 -13.88
C ASN A 842 -8.03 10.92 -13.00
N TYR A 843 -8.87 11.95 -13.09
CA TYR A 843 -8.70 13.17 -12.31
C TYR A 843 -9.02 12.93 -10.83
N LYS A 844 -8.11 13.38 -9.95
CA LYS A 844 -8.05 13.02 -8.53
C LYS A 844 -9.31 13.34 -7.70
N TYR A 845 -10.05 14.39 -8.04
CA TYR A 845 -11.32 14.73 -7.38
C TYR A 845 -12.53 14.08 -8.06
N PHE A 846 -12.45 13.82 -9.37
CA PHE A 846 -13.50 13.13 -10.13
C PHE A 846 -13.63 11.67 -9.70
N LYS A 847 -12.52 10.97 -9.43
CA LYS A 847 -12.56 9.62 -8.82
C LYS A 847 -13.32 9.55 -7.49
N ARG A 848 -13.50 10.70 -6.83
CA ARG A 848 -14.13 10.82 -5.51
C ARG A 848 -15.37 11.70 -5.55
N SER A 849 -16.05 11.74 -6.70
CA SER A 849 -17.35 12.40 -6.87
C SER A 849 -18.49 11.43 -6.65
N HIS A 850 -19.69 11.99 -6.47
CA HIS A 850 -20.93 11.24 -6.38
C HIS A 850 -21.98 11.83 -7.31
N VAL A 851 -22.93 10.99 -7.72
CA VAL A 851 -24.12 11.37 -8.46
C VAL A 851 -25.31 11.33 -7.50
N ALA A 852 -26.09 12.40 -7.45
CA ALA A 852 -27.44 12.38 -6.91
C ALA A 852 -28.40 12.18 -8.09
N ILE A 853 -29.26 11.16 -8.05
CA ILE A 853 -30.13 10.80 -9.19
C ILE A 853 -31.34 11.74 -9.35
N ASN A 854 -31.61 12.59 -8.36
CA ASN A 854 -32.67 13.58 -8.35
C ASN A 854 -32.20 14.87 -7.66
N ASP A 855 -32.99 15.95 -7.69
CA ASP A 855 -32.68 17.15 -6.88
C ASP A 855 -32.66 16.76 -5.40
N THR A 856 -31.57 17.09 -4.74
CA THR A 856 -31.31 16.74 -3.35
C THR A 856 -32.29 17.41 -2.37
N LEU A 857 -32.88 18.56 -2.72
CA LEU A 857 -33.93 19.20 -1.91
C LEU A 857 -35.32 18.59 -2.11
N LYS A 858 -35.48 17.78 -3.15
CA LYS A 858 -36.76 17.21 -3.63
C LYS A 858 -36.54 15.75 -4.01
N PHE A 859 -35.92 15.00 -3.11
CA PHE A 859 -35.43 13.65 -3.36
C PHE A 859 -36.55 12.62 -3.48
N ASP A 860 -37.70 12.89 -2.85
CA ASP A 860 -38.86 12.02 -2.67
C ASP A 860 -39.83 12.01 -3.85
N PHE A 861 -39.78 13.00 -4.75
CA PHE A 861 -40.69 13.07 -5.92
C PHE A 861 -39.99 13.32 -7.26
N ARG A 862 -40.63 12.85 -8.33
CA ARG A 862 -40.17 13.01 -9.71
C ARG A 862 -40.37 14.42 -10.23
N GLN A 863 -39.34 14.97 -10.90
CA GLN A 863 -39.34 16.36 -11.42
C GLN A 863 -39.53 16.47 -12.93
N THR A 864 -40.35 15.58 -13.48
CA THR A 864 -40.72 15.58 -14.89
C THR A 864 -42.11 16.19 -15.03
N ASN A 865 -42.29 17.06 -16.02
CA ASN A 865 -43.59 17.68 -16.31
C ASN A 865 -44.59 16.61 -16.79
N GLU A 866 -45.80 16.60 -16.24
CA GLU A 866 -46.87 15.66 -16.62
C GLU A 866 -47.18 15.68 -18.13
N ARG A 867 -47.25 16.88 -18.74
CA ARG A 867 -47.45 17.02 -20.19
C ARG A 867 -46.37 16.32 -21.01
N ARG A 868 -45.17 16.14 -20.45
CA ARG A 868 -44.07 15.42 -21.09
C ARG A 868 -44.24 13.91 -20.92
N LEU A 869 -44.72 13.43 -19.78
CA LEU A 869 -45.00 12.00 -19.56
C LEU A 869 -46.13 11.51 -20.47
N TYR A 870 -47.21 12.29 -20.63
CA TYR A 870 -48.33 11.97 -21.54
C TYR A 870 -47.94 11.85 -23.03
N ARG A 871 -46.73 12.28 -23.43
CA ARG A 871 -46.22 12.05 -24.80
C ARG A 871 -45.72 10.64 -25.03
N TYR A 872 -45.42 9.90 -23.96
CA TYR A 872 -44.73 8.60 -24.01
C TYR A 872 -45.48 7.51 -23.26
N PHE A 873 -46.32 7.87 -22.30
CA PHE A 873 -47.05 6.94 -21.43
C PHE A 873 -48.55 7.25 -21.43
N ASP A 874 -49.37 6.22 -21.21
CA ASP A 874 -50.82 6.36 -21.09
C ASP A 874 -51.23 7.00 -19.76
N SER A 875 -52.54 7.29 -19.61
CA SER A 875 -53.05 7.90 -18.38
C SER A 875 -52.86 7.07 -17.12
N LYS A 876 -52.75 5.74 -17.22
CA LYS A 876 -52.56 4.85 -16.07
C LYS A 876 -51.12 4.93 -15.58
N ASP A 877 -50.16 4.82 -16.49
CA ASP A 877 -48.74 4.92 -16.22
C ASP A 877 -48.34 6.31 -15.72
N VAL A 878 -48.88 7.37 -16.33
CA VAL A 878 -48.63 8.74 -15.86
C VAL A 878 -49.14 8.93 -14.43
N ASN A 879 -50.33 8.41 -14.09
CA ASN A 879 -50.86 8.49 -12.73
C ASN A 879 -50.01 7.71 -11.71
N PHE A 880 -49.49 6.53 -12.08
CA PHE A 880 -48.55 5.78 -11.24
C PHE A 880 -47.26 6.57 -11.02
N LEU A 881 -46.62 7.01 -12.11
CA LEU A 881 -45.36 7.74 -12.07
C LEU A 881 -45.48 9.07 -11.30
N ARG A 882 -46.64 9.72 -11.32
CA ARG A 882 -46.88 10.95 -10.53
C ARG A 882 -46.87 10.68 -9.03
N ASN A 883 -47.44 9.56 -8.61
CA ASN A 883 -47.65 9.23 -7.21
C ASN A 883 -46.52 8.38 -6.60
N GLU A 884 -45.51 8.03 -7.40
CA GLU A 884 -44.37 7.23 -6.97
C GLU A 884 -43.46 8.02 -6.02
N ASN A 885 -43.26 7.50 -4.80
CA ASN A 885 -42.24 8.00 -3.88
C ASN A 885 -40.86 7.48 -4.30
N MET A 886 -39.97 8.39 -4.68
CA MET A 886 -38.66 8.02 -5.22
C MET A 886 -37.65 7.54 -4.17
N ALA A 887 -37.71 8.09 -2.96
CA ALA A 887 -36.81 7.80 -1.86
C ALA A 887 -37.36 8.38 -0.54
N ALA A 888 -37.13 7.69 0.58
CA ALA A 888 -37.54 8.19 1.89
C ALA A 888 -36.57 9.24 2.45
N LYS A 889 -35.32 9.23 1.98
CA LYS A 889 -34.26 10.15 2.39
C LYS A 889 -33.36 10.51 1.22
N ALA A 890 -32.72 11.68 1.28
CA ALA A 890 -31.75 12.11 0.27
C ALA A 890 -30.58 11.12 0.09
N SER A 891 -30.13 10.48 1.17
CA SER A 891 -29.04 9.49 1.17
C SER A 891 -29.34 8.23 0.36
N GLU A 892 -30.61 7.91 0.09
CA GLU A 892 -31.01 6.77 -0.75
C GLU A 892 -30.88 7.08 -2.26
N THR A 893 -30.58 8.34 -2.61
CA THR A 893 -30.53 8.82 -4.00
C THR A 893 -29.11 9.06 -4.52
N ILE A 894 -28.08 8.70 -3.75
CA ILE A 894 -26.68 8.95 -4.12
C ILE A 894 -25.94 7.67 -4.48
N PHE A 895 -25.06 7.77 -5.47
CA PHE A 895 -24.13 6.74 -5.89
C PHE A 895 -22.75 7.32 -6.15
N THR A 896 -21.68 6.55 -5.97
CA THR A 896 -20.35 7.02 -6.36
C THR A 896 -20.21 7.10 -7.88
N ASN A 897 -19.18 7.80 -8.36
CA ASN A 897 -18.84 7.80 -9.79
C ASN A 897 -18.55 6.40 -10.36
N ALA A 898 -18.12 5.44 -9.53
CA ALA A 898 -17.89 4.07 -9.99
C ALA A 898 -19.22 3.33 -10.22
N ASP A 899 -20.23 3.60 -9.40
CA ASP A 899 -21.42 2.73 -9.32
C ASP A 899 -22.70 3.37 -9.90
N PHE A 900 -22.70 4.67 -10.18
CA PHE A 900 -23.92 5.40 -10.54
C PHE A 900 -24.65 4.84 -11.77
N ARG A 901 -23.93 4.24 -12.73
CA ARG A 901 -24.57 3.65 -13.93
C ARG A 901 -25.49 2.50 -13.54
N GLU A 902 -25.03 1.62 -12.67
CA GLU A 902 -25.83 0.51 -12.17
C GLU A 902 -26.96 1.02 -11.27
N GLY A 903 -26.65 1.91 -10.32
CA GLY A 903 -27.65 2.48 -9.42
C GLY A 903 -28.79 3.18 -10.15
N MET A 904 -28.50 3.96 -11.19
CA MET A 904 -29.51 4.61 -12.02
C MET A 904 -30.34 3.60 -12.82
N ALA A 905 -29.71 2.60 -13.45
CA ALA A 905 -30.42 1.58 -14.22
C ALA A 905 -31.40 0.80 -13.33
N LEU A 906 -30.95 0.36 -12.16
CA LEU A 906 -31.80 -0.37 -11.20
C LEU A 906 -32.93 0.50 -10.65
N ARG A 907 -32.69 1.81 -10.44
CA ARG A 907 -33.77 2.70 -10.01
C ARG A 907 -34.82 2.94 -11.11
N ILE A 908 -34.39 3.02 -12.38
CA ILE A 908 -35.32 3.09 -13.51
C ILE A 908 -36.16 1.81 -13.55
N ILE A 909 -35.56 0.63 -13.43
CA ILE A 909 -36.28 -0.65 -13.38
C ILE A 909 -37.30 -0.68 -12.23
N ASP A 910 -36.90 -0.24 -11.04
CA ASP A 910 -37.79 -0.18 -9.88
C ASP A 910 -39.00 0.72 -10.11
N SER A 911 -38.83 1.80 -10.89
CA SER A 911 -39.94 2.68 -11.31
C SER A 911 -40.84 2.05 -12.37
N VAL A 912 -40.26 1.23 -13.26
CA VAL A 912 -40.93 0.69 -14.45
C VAL A 912 -41.73 -0.58 -14.16
N LYS A 913 -41.39 -1.34 -13.12
CA LYS A 913 -42.01 -2.64 -12.81
C LYS A 913 -43.53 -2.63 -12.64
N ASN A 914 -44.12 -1.48 -12.33
CA ASN A 914 -45.56 -1.30 -12.11
C ASN A 914 -46.27 -0.59 -13.28
N LEU A 915 -45.56 -0.29 -14.36
CA LEU A 915 -46.16 0.27 -15.58
C LEU A 915 -46.86 -0.80 -16.40
N THR A 916 -47.73 -0.37 -17.30
CA THR A 916 -48.34 -1.22 -18.33
C THR A 916 -47.26 -1.88 -19.20
N PRO A 917 -47.55 -3.03 -19.85
CA PRO A 917 -46.61 -3.68 -20.76
C PRO A 917 -46.06 -2.75 -21.86
N ASP A 918 -46.90 -1.85 -22.38
CA ASP A 918 -46.48 -0.86 -23.39
C ASP A 918 -45.50 0.17 -22.80
N GLY A 919 -45.76 0.65 -21.58
CA GLY A 919 -44.85 1.53 -20.85
C GLY A 919 -43.51 0.87 -20.52
N GLN A 920 -43.51 -0.41 -20.14
CA GLN A 920 -42.26 -1.17 -19.93
C GLN A 920 -41.49 -1.37 -21.23
N SER A 921 -42.20 -1.73 -22.31
CA SER A 921 -41.64 -1.92 -23.65
C SER A 921 -41.00 -0.64 -24.20
N TYR A 922 -41.63 0.52 -23.99
CA TYR A 922 -41.07 1.82 -24.35
C TYR A 922 -39.69 2.04 -23.71
N VAL A 923 -39.54 1.71 -22.43
CA VAL A 923 -38.25 1.89 -21.72
C VAL A 923 -37.22 0.86 -22.17
N PHE A 924 -37.55 -0.43 -22.18
CA PHE A 924 -36.58 -1.50 -22.48
C PHE A 924 -36.19 -1.60 -23.95
N SER A 925 -36.98 -1.05 -24.88
CA SER A 925 -36.63 -0.96 -26.30
C SER A 925 -35.63 0.17 -26.64
N SER A 926 -35.16 0.91 -25.63
CA SER A 926 -34.21 2.02 -25.83
C SER A 926 -32.84 1.55 -26.33
N ASN A 927 -32.49 1.92 -27.56
CA ASN A 927 -31.25 1.46 -28.23
C ASN A 927 -30.39 2.59 -28.82
N THR A 928 -30.76 3.86 -28.62
CA THR A 928 -29.97 5.03 -29.06
C THR A 928 -29.69 5.96 -27.90
N ASP A 929 -28.55 6.68 -27.95
CA ASP A 929 -28.18 7.67 -26.94
C ASP A 929 -29.31 8.68 -26.68
N ASN A 930 -29.98 9.17 -27.73
CA ASN A 930 -31.10 10.12 -27.62
C ASN A 930 -32.32 9.51 -26.93
N HIS A 931 -32.65 8.26 -27.24
CA HIS A 931 -33.79 7.60 -26.60
C HIS A 931 -33.50 7.35 -25.12
N ILE A 932 -32.28 6.88 -24.79
CA ILE A 932 -31.88 6.65 -23.40
C ILE A 932 -31.77 7.97 -22.62
N ASP A 933 -31.23 9.05 -23.20
CA ASP A 933 -31.22 10.38 -22.58
C ASP A 933 -32.65 10.89 -22.32
N THR A 934 -33.57 10.60 -23.26
CA THR A 934 -34.99 10.89 -23.09
C THR A 934 -35.56 10.13 -21.90
N VAL A 935 -35.42 8.80 -21.84
CA VAL A 935 -35.85 7.96 -20.72
C VAL A 935 -35.23 8.46 -19.42
N LEU A 936 -33.91 8.66 -19.37
CA LEU A 936 -33.21 9.15 -18.20
C LEU A 936 -33.83 10.45 -17.68
N SER A 937 -34.15 11.38 -18.58
CA SER A 937 -34.76 12.67 -18.24
C SER A 937 -36.26 12.63 -17.91
N LEU A 938 -36.95 11.52 -18.21
CA LEU A 938 -38.33 11.27 -17.80
C LEU A 938 -38.38 10.71 -16.37
N PHE A 939 -37.42 9.85 -16.02
CA PHE A 939 -37.40 9.16 -14.72
C PHE A 939 -36.58 9.89 -13.66
N LEU A 940 -35.42 10.43 -14.04
CA LEU A 940 -34.38 10.92 -13.13
C LEU A 940 -33.92 12.35 -13.52
N ARG A 941 -33.25 13.02 -12.59
CA ARG A 941 -32.57 14.30 -12.82
C ARG A 941 -31.15 14.24 -12.26
N PRO A 942 -30.27 13.40 -12.86
CA PRO A 942 -28.98 13.12 -12.27
C PRO A 942 -28.06 14.34 -12.30
N GLN A 943 -27.41 14.58 -11.17
CA GLN A 943 -26.42 15.62 -10.96
C GLN A 943 -25.14 14.99 -10.44
N LEU A 944 -24.02 15.26 -11.10
CA LEU A 944 -22.70 14.86 -10.62
C LEU A 944 -22.09 15.99 -9.80
N LEU A 945 -21.62 15.67 -8.60
CA LEU A 945 -20.99 16.58 -7.67
C LEU A 945 -19.52 16.21 -7.50
N VAL A 946 -18.63 17.03 -8.07
CA VAL A 946 -17.17 16.85 -7.95
C VAL A 946 -16.64 17.72 -6.81
N PRO A 947 -15.97 17.16 -5.79
CA PRO A 947 -15.46 17.95 -4.67
C PRO A 947 -14.39 18.95 -5.14
N LYS A 948 -14.40 20.15 -4.56
CA LYS A 948 -13.50 21.28 -4.84
C LYS A 948 -13.54 21.85 -6.26
N LYS A 949 -13.08 21.10 -7.25
CA LYS A 949 -12.94 21.56 -8.64
C LYS A 949 -12.73 20.40 -9.61
N LEU A 950 -13.02 20.61 -10.89
CA LEU A 950 -12.66 19.74 -12.00
C LEU A 950 -11.77 20.50 -12.99
N GLU A 951 -10.69 19.87 -13.45
CA GLU A 951 -9.83 20.38 -14.52
C GLU A 951 -9.96 19.44 -15.73
N ALA A 952 -10.21 20.00 -16.90
CA ALA A 952 -10.39 19.25 -18.14
C ALA A 952 -9.67 19.91 -19.30
N THR A 953 -8.96 19.11 -20.10
CA THR A 953 -8.25 19.55 -21.32
C THR A 953 -9.08 19.33 -22.58
N ASP A 954 -9.95 18.32 -22.58
CA ASP A 954 -10.85 18.01 -23.70
C ASP A 954 -12.26 18.55 -23.40
N VAL A 955 -12.48 19.83 -23.74
CA VAL A 955 -13.72 20.54 -23.45
C VAL A 955 -14.26 21.23 -24.69
N LYS A 956 -15.48 20.88 -25.08
CA LYS A 956 -16.20 21.59 -26.13
C LYS A 956 -16.98 22.74 -25.51
N LYS A 957 -16.62 23.97 -25.89
CA LYS A 957 -17.34 25.20 -25.53
C LYS A 957 -18.30 25.60 -26.65
N SER A 958 -19.54 25.93 -26.30
CA SER A 958 -20.53 26.44 -27.25
C SER A 958 -21.32 27.61 -26.66
N TYR A 959 -21.73 28.54 -27.53
CA TYR A 959 -22.56 29.70 -27.19
C TYR A 959 -23.96 29.52 -27.77
N ARG A 960 -24.99 29.93 -27.03
CA ARG A 960 -26.34 30.05 -27.58
C ARG A 960 -26.88 31.45 -27.36
N HIS A 961 -27.17 32.17 -28.44
CA HIS A 961 -27.98 33.39 -28.40
C HIS A 961 -29.42 33.01 -28.06
N GLN A 962 -29.99 33.62 -27.01
CA GLN A 962 -31.44 33.69 -26.88
C GLN A 962 -31.94 34.68 -27.93
N SER A 963 -32.55 34.19 -29.01
CA SER A 963 -33.46 35.02 -29.79
C SER A 963 -34.66 35.31 -28.90
N TYR A 964 -34.77 36.54 -28.39
CA TYR A 964 -36.00 37.02 -27.77
C TYR A 964 -37.06 37.13 -28.87
N CYS A 965 -38.10 36.28 -28.78
CA CYS A 965 -39.44 36.52 -29.32
C CYS A 965 -40.44 36.11 -28.25
#